data_AF-A0A445F121-F1
#
_entry.id   AF-A0A445F121-F1
#
_cell.length_a   1.000
_cell.length_b   1.000
_cell.length_c   1.000
_cell.angle_alpha   90.00
_cell.angle_beta   90.00
_cell.angle_gamma   90.00
#
_symmetry.space_group_name_H-M   'P 1'
#
loop_
_entity.id
_entity.type
_entity.pdbx_description
1 polymer ?
#
loop_
_entity_poly.entity_id
_entity_poly.type
_entity_poly.pdbx_seq_one_letter_code
_entity_poly.pdbx_strand_id
1 'polypeptide(L)'
;MWCVPQCLKPGMATSSGKTNTKSQNVNVNVKAIVTIEQSNGGLLLNLINSAVDGIKELAGKTLVLELVSDELDPKTNLERKTIKGNARKTEEKENEVLYEATFELAAEFGKVGAVLVENEQHNEIFLKSIVFDGFPDGPVHLTCDSWVQPMHDNPVKRVFFTDKSYLCSQTPSGLRRLREEELKLLRGNGEGERKSSDRIYDYGVYNDLGDPGSNIDLKRPILGGSKQYPYPRRCRTGREHSDSDPSYEKRSSSFYVPRDETFSEVKQSQFTKTTISSGVSAVLESLDAILTDQNLGFRSFEDIDTIYKEGFKLSPLKENGLNFLQRVIPRLIKAANDSQNLLRFDTPETVKRDRFFWFSDEEFARETLAGVNPYSIQLVKEWPLRSKLESQIYGPPESAITREVIQPHIIGYGTIEEAIKEKKLYMLDYHDLLLPYVSKVREIKDTTLYGSRTLFFLTEQGTLKPLAIELTRPPMDGKPQWKQVFTPASHSTNLWLWRLAKAHVLAHDAGVHELINHWLRTHAVMEPFVVATNRQLSSMHPIYKLLHPHLRYTLAINSLAREILINANGIIEKSFSPNKYSMELSSVAYDQLWQFDLQALPNDLIYRGMAVVDPNAPHGLKLTIEDYPFANDGLLIWDSIKQWVTDYVNHYYPTPSIIESDQELQAWWTEIRTVGHGDKSEEPWWPNLKTPKDLIDTITTIAWTASAHHAAVNFTQYTYGGYFPNRPNIVRTKIPTEDPSKEEWETFLNNPEQTLLECFPSQIQATTMMVVFNILSYHSPDEEYIGQYLKPSWTEDPTVKAAYEKFNGRLKEIEGIIDSRNADCNMKNRHGVGVVPYEQMKPFSGPGITGKGIPYSVSI
;
A
#
# COMPACT_ATOMS: atom_id res chain seq x y z
N MET A 1 61.32 60.36 -6.20
CA MET A 1 62.61 59.64 -6.11
C MET A 1 62.38 58.23 -6.63
N TRP A 2 63.03 57.89 -7.76
CA TRP A 2 63.66 56.60 -8.15
C TRP A 2 62.95 55.28 -7.75
N CYS A 3 62.82 54.23 -8.58
CA CYS A 3 63.13 53.93 -9.98
C CYS A 3 62.45 52.58 -10.33
N VAL A 4 62.25 52.38 -11.63
CA VAL A 4 61.82 51.22 -12.47
C VAL A 4 62.69 49.95 -12.15
N PRO A 5 62.37 48.65 -12.46
CA PRO A 5 61.86 48.20 -13.77
C PRO A 5 61.05 46.91 -13.98
N GLN A 6 60.53 46.84 -15.23
CA GLN A 6 59.95 45.74 -16.01
C GLN A 6 61.01 44.83 -16.68
N CYS A 7 60.51 43.68 -17.20
CA CYS A 7 60.90 42.93 -18.43
C CYS A 7 61.61 41.55 -18.33
N LEU A 8 60.86 40.53 -18.80
CA LEU A 8 61.11 39.55 -19.89
C LEU A 8 62.28 38.52 -19.87
N LYS A 9 61.87 37.22 -19.95
CA LYS A 9 62.35 36.04 -20.74
C LYS A 9 63.84 35.59 -20.64
N PRO A 10 64.16 34.27 -20.61
CA PRO A 10 63.99 33.30 -21.74
C PRO A 10 63.56 31.88 -21.26
N GLY A 11 63.05 30.92 -22.04
CA GLY A 11 63.52 30.40 -23.33
C GLY A 11 64.55 29.29 -23.10
N MET A 12 64.16 28.00 -23.09
CA MET A 12 65.09 26.90 -23.35
C MET A 12 64.39 25.64 -23.90
N ALA A 13 65.13 25.00 -24.79
CA ALA A 13 64.69 24.10 -25.81
C ALA A 13 64.50 22.64 -25.36
N THR A 14 63.62 22.01 -26.13
CA THR A 14 63.42 20.58 -26.37
C THR A 14 64.66 19.68 -26.22
N SER A 15 64.54 18.62 -25.41
CA SER A 15 65.24 17.36 -25.63
C SER A 15 64.20 16.24 -25.78
N SER A 16 64.20 15.63 -26.97
CA SER A 16 63.37 14.52 -27.39
C SER A 16 63.92 13.20 -26.85
N GLY A 17 63.60 12.89 -25.60
CA GLY A 17 63.73 11.54 -25.06
C GLY A 17 62.54 10.69 -25.47
N LYS A 18 62.64 9.92 -26.56
CA LYS A 18 61.73 8.80 -26.84
C LYS A 18 61.97 7.70 -25.82
N THR A 19 61.33 7.79 -24.66
CA THR A 19 61.13 6.64 -23.79
C THR A 19 60.00 5.79 -24.36
N ASN A 20 60.39 4.71 -25.03
CA ASN A 20 59.54 3.58 -25.37
C ASN A 20 59.10 2.91 -24.05
N THR A 21 58.05 3.41 -23.41
CA THR A 21 57.30 2.62 -22.44
C THR A 21 56.43 1.64 -23.22
N LYS A 22 56.97 0.45 -23.50
CA LYS A 22 56.13 -0.73 -23.65
C LYS A 22 55.33 -0.83 -22.36
N SER A 23 54.05 -0.47 -22.39
CA SER A 23 53.12 -0.84 -21.33
C SER A 23 53.18 -2.36 -21.22
N GLN A 24 53.75 -2.87 -20.13
CA GLN A 24 53.51 -4.26 -19.76
C GLN A 24 51.99 -4.38 -19.59
N ASN A 25 51.33 -5.15 -20.46
CA ASN A 25 49.95 -5.57 -20.27
C ASN A 25 49.95 -6.46 -19.03
N VAL A 26 49.78 -5.85 -17.84
CA VAL A 26 49.60 -6.58 -16.60
C VAL A 26 48.17 -7.09 -16.61
N ASN A 27 48.01 -8.41 -16.70
CA ASN A 27 46.71 -9.04 -16.51
C ASN A 27 46.29 -8.88 -15.04
N VAL A 28 45.04 -8.54 -14.82
CA VAL A 28 44.44 -8.40 -13.49
C VAL A 28 43.72 -9.71 -13.18
N ASN A 29 44.10 -10.35 -12.08
CA ASN A 29 43.38 -11.50 -11.57
C ASN A 29 42.22 -11.02 -10.70
N VAL A 30 41.00 -11.38 -11.09
CA VAL A 30 39.78 -10.95 -10.42
C VAL A 30 39.05 -12.17 -9.89
N LYS A 31 38.62 -12.12 -8.64
CA LYS A 31 37.82 -13.14 -7.99
C LYS A 31 36.37 -12.67 -7.89
N ALA A 32 35.43 -13.45 -8.40
CA ALA A 32 34.01 -13.25 -8.20
C ALA A 32 33.51 -14.09 -7.03
N ILE A 33 32.75 -13.48 -6.14
CA ILE A 33 31.99 -14.12 -5.07
C ILE A 33 30.51 -13.90 -5.38
N VAL A 34 29.80 -15.00 -5.58
CA VAL A 34 28.37 -15.02 -5.92
C VAL A 34 27.61 -15.53 -4.70
N THR A 35 26.63 -14.76 -4.23
CA THR A 35 25.79 -15.13 -3.09
C THR A 35 24.41 -15.54 -3.59
N ILE A 36 24.01 -16.78 -3.28
CA ILE A 36 22.68 -17.33 -3.56
C ILE A 36 21.94 -17.48 -2.24
N GLU A 37 20.70 -17.04 -2.17
CA GLU A 37 19.84 -17.31 -1.01
C GLU A 37 19.28 -18.73 -1.08
N GLN A 38 19.38 -19.46 0.02
CA GLN A 38 18.72 -20.76 0.13
C GLN A 38 17.23 -20.55 0.39
N SER A 39 16.42 -20.98 -0.56
CA SER A 39 15.00 -21.22 -0.31
C SER A 39 14.90 -22.27 0.79
N ASN A 40 14.38 -21.90 1.96
CA ASN A 40 13.92 -22.83 2.98
C ASN A 40 12.60 -23.45 2.47
N GLY A 41 12.68 -24.21 1.37
CA GLY A 41 11.54 -24.91 0.78
C GLY A 41 10.81 -25.61 1.91
N GLY A 42 9.62 -25.10 2.25
CA GLY A 42 9.00 -25.38 3.55
C GLY A 42 9.05 -26.87 3.89
N LEU A 43 9.09 -27.21 5.19
CA LEU A 43 9.32 -28.57 5.73
C LEU A 43 8.76 -29.75 4.89
N LEU A 44 7.61 -29.57 4.22
CA LEU A 44 7.00 -30.54 3.30
C LEU A 44 7.78 -30.77 1.98
N LEU A 45 8.27 -29.72 1.32
CA LEU A 45 9.11 -29.82 0.12
C LEU A 45 10.49 -30.33 0.49
N ASN A 46 11.05 -29.94 1.64
CA ASN A 46 12.30 -30.52 2.13
C ASN A 46 12.18 -32.00 2.46
N LEU A 47 11.02 -32.53 2.88
CA LEU A 47 10.82 -33.98 3.10
C LEU A 47 10.61 -34.77 1.80
N ILE A 48 9.99 -34.17 0.78
CA ILE A 48 9.78 -34.82 -0.53
C ILE A 48 11.06 -34.72 -1.38
N ASN A 49 11.74 -33.57 -1.36
CA ASN A 49 12.99 -33.35 -2.06
C ASN A 49 14.17 -34.00 -1.35
N SER A 50 14.24 -34.08 -0.01
CA SER A 50 15.35 -34.83 0.63
C SER A 50 15.32 -36.33 0.33
N ALA A 51 14.16 -36.90 0.01
CA ALA A 51 14.03 -38.29 -0.43
C ALA A 51 14.42 -38.50 -1.91
N VAL A 52 14.49 -37.46 -2.73
CA VAL A 52 14.79 -37.52 -4.17
C VAL A 52 16.14 -36.88 -4.54
N ASP A 53 16.55 -35.83 -3.84
CA ASP A 53 17.80 -35.07 -4.03
C ASP A 53 19.00 -35.71 -3.34
N GLY A 54 18.79 -36.68 -2.44
CA GLY A 54 19.86 -37.48 -1.85
C GLY A 54 20.64 -38.36 -2.84
N ILE A 55 20.29 -38.36 -4.14
CA ILE A 55 20.88 -39.24 -5.17
C ILE A 55 21.43 -38.48 -6.41
N LYS A 56 21.48 -37.14 -6.44
CA LYS A 56 22.17 -36.41 -7.54
C LYS A 56 23.34 -35.58 -7.03
N GLU A 57 24.50 -36.23 -6.90
CA GLU A 57 25.79 -35.59 -6.65
C GLU A 57 26.01 -34.35 -7.55
N LEU A 58 26.32 -33.24 -6.89
CA LEU A 58 26.73 -31.92 -7.40
C LEU A 58 28.11 -31.91 -8.08
N ALA A 59 28.51 -33.00 -8.74
CA ALA A 59 29.76 -33.05 -9.49
C ALA A 59 29.55 -32.52 -10.92
N GLY A 60 29.65 -31.21 -11.12
CA GLY A 60 29.85 -30.62 -12.46
C GLY A 60 28.85 -29.57 -12.94
N LYS A 61 27.83 -29.21 -12.16
CA LYS A 61 26.90 -28.11 -12.52
C LYS A 61 27.35 -26.79 -11.92
N THR A 62 27.39 -25.74 -12.72
CA THR A 62 27.98 -24.45 -12.34
C THR A 62 27.05 -23.28 -12.62
N LEU A 63 27.39 -22.12 -12.08
CA LEU A 63 26.84 -20.86 -12.58
C LEU A 63 27.83 -20.28 -13.58
N VAL A 64 27.41 -20.12 -14.82
CA VAL A 64 28.24 -19.49 -15.83
C VAL A 64 28.08 -17.98 -15.71
N LEU A 65 29.19 -17.31 -15.42
CA LEU A 65 29.29 -15.87 -15.38
C LEU A 65 30.02 -15.41 -16.64
N GLU A 66 29.44 -14.44 -17.34
CA GLU A 66 30.03 -13.85 -18.53
C GLU A 66 30.17 -12.33 -18.32
N LEU A 67 31.41 -11.88 -18.15
CA LEU A 67 31.74 -10.51 -17.83
C LEU A 67 31.63 -9.64 -19.07
N VAL A 68 30.97 -8.49 -18.90
CA VAL A 68 30.78 -7.48 -19.94
C VAL A 68 31.53 -6.21 -19.57
N SER A 69 32.33 -5.72 -20.51
CA SER A 69 33.05 -4.44 -20.36
C SER A 69 32.07 -3.26 -20.44
N ASP A 70 32.30 -2.21 -19.66
CA ASP A 70 31.52 -0.97 -19.74
C ASP A 70 31.87 -0.13 -20.99
N GLU A 71 32.99 -0.40 -21.65
CA GLU A 71 33.47 0.31 -22.82
C GLU A 71 33.44 -0.53 -24.10
N LEU A 72 33.25 0.15 -25.24
CA LEU A 72 33.53 -0.44 -26.55
C LEU A 72 35.05 -0.63 -26.75
N ASP A 73 35.41 -1.53 -27.67
CA ASP A 73 36.78 -1.61 -28.18
C ASP A 73 37.08 -0.32 -28.97
N PRO A 74 38.11 0.46 -28.58
CA PRO A 74 38.40 1.74 -29.22
C PRO A 74 38.87 1.62 -30.68
N LYS A 75 39.31 0.43 -31.12
CA LYS A 75 39.76 0.16 -32.49
C LYS A 75 38.60 -0.22 -33.41
N THR A 76 37.68 -1.05 -32.92
CA THR A 76 36.57 -1.57 -33.74
C THR A 76 35.27 -0.79 -33.54
N ASN A 77 35.16 -0.04 -32.44
CA ASN A 77 33.94 0.60 -31.97
C ASN A 77 32.77 -0.40 -31.78
N LEU A 78 33.10 -1.66 -31.46
CA LEU A 78 32.17 -2.74 -31.14
C LEU A 78 32.31 -3.14 -29.68
N GLU A 79 31.32 -3.87 -29.14
CA GLU A 79 31.42 -4.43 -27.80
C GLU A 79 32.67 -5.33 -27.66
N ARG A 80 33.40 -5.17 -26.55
CA ARG A 80 34.55 -6.03 -26.28
C ARG A 80 34.10 -7.46 -26.11
N LYS A 81 34.96 -8.41 -26.50
CA LYS A 81 34.69 -9.83 -26.31
C LYS A 81 34.50 -10.11 -24.82
N THR A 82 33.38 -10.73 -24.48
CA THR A 82 33.05 -11.15 -23.12
C THR A 82 33.99 -12.23 -22.61
N ILE A 83 34.16 -12.30 -21.29
CA ILE A 83 35.01 -13.29 -20.62
C ILE A 83 34.15 -14.18 -19.75
N LYS A 84 34.19 -15.50 -20.01
CA LYS A 84 33.37 -16.51 -19.33
C LYS A 84 34.14 -17.19 -18.21
N GLY A 85 33.46 -17.46 -17.10
CA GLY A 85 33.99 -18.21 -15.97
C GLY A 85 32.87 -19.00 -15.28
N ASN A 86 33.22 -20.19 -14.78
CA ASN A 86 32.27 -21.06 -14.10
C ASN A 86 32.43 -20.90 -12.59
N ALA A 87 31.41 -20.35 -11.94
CA ALA A 87 31.37 -20.23 -10.50
C ALA A 87 30.97 -21.56 -9.87
N ARG A 88 31.75 -22.01 -8.88
CA ARG A 88 31.56 -23.28 -8.18
C ARG A 88 31.26 -23.03 -6.72
N LYS A 89 30.38 -23.84 -6.13
CA LYS A 89 30.06 -23.79 -4.71
C LYS A 89 31.32 -23.95 -3.87
N THR A 90 31.57 -23.01 -2.97
CA THR A 90 32.74 -23.02 -2.07
C THR A 90 32.34 -23.10 -0.60
N GLU A 91 31.25 -22.43 -0.22
CA GLU A 91 30.77 -22.37 1.16
C GLU A 91 29.24 -22.46 1.17
N GLU A 92 28.71 -23.09 2.22
CA GLU A 92 27.28 -23.16 2.51
C GLU A 92 27.05 -22.72 3.95
N LYS A 93 26.22 -21.70 4.10
CA LYS A 93 25.75 -21.15 5.37
C LYS A 93 24.26 -21.46 5.52
N GLU A 94 23.71 -21.23 6.71
CA GLU A 94 22.34 -21.60 7.07
C GLU A 94 21.27 -21.08 6.09
N ASN A 95 21.43 -19.88 5.52
CA ASN A 95 20.48 -19.28 4.58
C ASN A 95 21.11 -18.86 3.24
N GLU A 96 22.41 -19.09 3.04
CA GLU A 96 23.13 -18.58 1.87
C GLU A 96 24.17 -19.58 1.38
N VAL A 97 24.37 -19.66 0.06
CA VAL A 97 25.44 -20.44 -0.57
C VAL A 97 26.35 -19.50 -1.33
N LEU A 98 27.65 -19.65 -1.12
CA LEU A 98 28.67 -18.89 -1.83
C LEU A 98 29.25 -19.73 -2.97
N TYR A 99 29.36 -19.10 -4.13
CA TYR A 99 30.03 -19.63 -5.30
C TYR A 99 31.19 -18.72 -5.69
N GLU A 100 32.29 -19.30 -6.16
CA GLU A 100 33.47 -18.54 -6.57
C GLU A 100 33.89 -18.87 -8.00
N ALA A 101 34.30 -17.83 -8.73
CA ALA A 101 34.99 -17.92 -10.02
C ALA A 101 36.21 -17.00 -10.04
N THR A 102 37.24 -17.38 -10.80
CA THR A 102 38.43 -16.55 -11.00
C THR A 102 38.59 -16.22 -12.47
N PHE A 103 38.96 -14.98 -12.75
CA PHE A 103 39.12 -14.43 -14.09
C PHE A 103 40.51 -13.82 -14.23
N GLU A 104 41.13 -14.02 -15.38
CA GLU A 104 42.33 -13.29 -15.79
C GLU A 104 41.92 -12.27 -16.85
N LEU A 105 41.87 -10.98 -16.48
CA LEU A 105 41.44 -9.90 -17.35
C LEU A 105 42.66 -9.17 -17.91
N ALA A 106 42.77 -9.09 -19.23
CA ALA A 106 43.76 -8.22 -19.85
C ALA A 106 43.44 -6.77 -19.47
N ALA A 107 44.47 -5.92 -19.31
CA ALA A 107 44.27 -4.49 -19.01
C ALA A 107 43.35 -3.78 -20.03
N GLU A 108 43.35 -4.27 -21.28
CA GLU A 108 42.50 -3.82 -22.38
C GLU A 108 41.05 -4.34 -22.31
N PHE A 109 40.65 -5.10 -21.28
CA PHE A 109 39.25 -5.43 -21.02
C PHE A 109 38.48 -4.23 -20.44
N GLY A 110 39.15 -3.34 -19.71
CA GLY A 110 38.50 -2.20 -19.04
C GLY A 110 37.78 -2.62 -17.75
N LYS A 111 36.71 -1.90 -17.38
CA LYS A 111 35.96 -2.17 -16.16
C LYS A 111 34.78 -3.10 -16.45
N VAL A 112 34.40 -3.91 -15.47
CA VAL A 112 33.19 -4.73 -15.55
C VAL A 112 31.98 -3.83 -15.31
N GLY A 113 31.10 -3.74 -16.31
CA GLY A 113 29.86 -2.95 -16.22
C GLY A 113 28.60 -3.78 -16.02
N ALA A 114 28.63 -5.05 -16.44
CA ALA A 114 27.55 -6.01 -16.27
C ALA A 114 28.06 -7.45 -16.27
N VAL A 115 27.21 -8.36 -15.82
CA VAL A 115 27.43 -9.81 -15.85
C VAL A 115 26.21 -10.47 -16.47
N LEU A 116 26.42 -11.34 -17.46
CA LEU A 116 25.41 -12.27 -17.92
C LEU A 116 25.55 -13.56 -17.12
N VAL A 117 24.44 -14.04 -16.55
CA VAL A 117 24.37 -15.23 -15.71
C VAL A 117 23.52 -16.30 -16.39
N GLU A 118 24.05 -17.51 -16.41
CA GLU A 118 23.36 -18.72 -16.88
C GLU A 118 23.37 -19.76 -15.76
N ASN A 119 22.19 -20.31 -15.47
CA ASN A 119 22.01 -21.31 -14.43
C ASN A 119 21.97 -22.72 -15.03
N GLU A 120 23.07 -23.48 -14.91
CA GLU A 120 23.13 -24.89 -15.36
C GLU A 120 22.54 -25.87 -14.34
N GLN A 121 22.02 -25.39 -13.21
CA GLN A 121 21.38 -26.22 -12.19
C GLN A 121 20.00 -26.70 -12.66
N HIS A 122 19.43 -27.64 -11.90
CA HIS A 122 18.09 -28.17 -12.21
C HIS A 122 16.96 -27.26 -11.73
N ASN A 123 17.19 -26.50 -10.66
CA ASN A 123 16.19 -25.66 -10.02
C ASN A 123 16.53 -24.19 -10.26
N GLU A 124 15.51 -23.33 -10.25
CA GLU A 124 15.72 -21.89 -10.16
C GLU A 124 16.47 -21.55 -8.87
N ILE A 125 17.23 -20.46 -8.91
CA ILE A 125 17.99 -19.96 -7.77
C ILE A 125 17.63 -18.50 -7.51
N PHE A 126 17.67 -18.06 -6.25
CA PHE A 126 17.58 -16.65 -5.94
C PHE A 126 18.99 -16.05 -5.83
N LEU A 127 19.41 -15.31 -6.85
CA LEU A 127 20.71 -14.66 -6.89
C LEU A 127 20.61 -13.35 -6.12
N LYS A 128 21.29 -13.27 -4.98
CA LYS A 128 21.30 -12.09 -4.10
C LYS A 128 22.30 -11.05 -4.57
N SER A 129 23.56 -11.44 -4.77
CA SER A 129 24.62 -10.50 -5.18
C SER A 129 25.79 -11.18 -5.88
N ILE A 130 26.56 -10.37 -6.62
CA ILE A 130 27.87 -10.71 -7.15
C ILE A 130 28.86 -9.62 -6.73
N VAL A 131 30.00 -10.02 -6.17
CA VAL A 131 31.08 -9.11 -5.77
C VAL A 131 32.36 -9.54 -6.47
N PHE A 132 33.00 -8.61 -7.17
CA PHE A 132 34.32 -8.83 -7.77
C PHE A 132 35.40 -8.14 -6.94
N ASP A 133 36.40 -8.90 -6.52
CA ASP A 133 37.58 -8.41 -5.80
C ASP A 133 38.86 -8.60 -6.64
N GLY A 134 39.88 -7.79 -6.37
CA GLY A 134 41.17 -7.80 -7.07
C GLY A 134 41.38 -6.67 -8.09
N PHE A 135 40.41 -5.77 -8.26
CA PHE A 135 40.60 -4.56 -9.06
C PHE A 135 41.41 -3.49 -8.32
N PRO A 136 42.27 -2.71 -9.01
CA PRO A 136 43.05 -1.64 -8.38
C PRO A 136 42.21 -0.55 -7.72
N ASP A 137 41.01 -0.31 -8.25
CA ASP A 137 40.08 0.74 -7.78
C ASP A 137 39.17 0.26 -6.64
N GLY A 138 39.37 -0.96 -6.13
CA GLY A 138 38.52 -1.59 -5.12
C GLY A 138 37.47 -2.54 -5.71
N PRO A 139 36.65 -3.18 -4.85
CA PRO A 139 35.68 -4.18 -5.28
C PRO A 139 34.55 -3.58 -6.12
N VAL A 140 33.98 -4.40 -7.01
CA VAL A 140 32.81 -4.05 -7.82
C VAL A 140 31.60 -4.85 -7.35
N HIS A 141 30.52 -4.14 -7.01
CA HIS A 141 29.31 -4.73 -6.44
C HIS A 141 28.15 -4.75 -7.45
N LEU A 142 27.41 -5.86 -7.46
CA LEU A 142 26.17 -6.05 -8.19
C LEU A 142 25.11 -6.59 -7.22
N THR A 143 24.13 -5.77 -6.88
CA THR A 143 22.92 -6.19 -6.17
C THR A 143 21.94 -6.78 -7.17
N CYS A 144 21.61 -8.06 -7.02
CA CYS A 144 20.85 -8.82 -8.01
C CYS A 144 19.40 -9.03 -7.58
N ASP A 145 19.20 -9.52 -6.34
CA ASP A 145 17.90 -9.82 -5.71
C ASP A 145 16.84 -10.36 -6.69
N SER A 146 17.18 -11.41 -7.43
CA SER A 146 16.31 -11.92 -8.50
C SER A 146 16.42 -13.43 -8.71
N TRP A 147 15.31 -14.04 -9.14
CA TRP A 147 15.23 -15.45 -9.48
C TRP A 147 15.82 -15.74 -10.87
N VAL A 148 16.83 -16.61 -10.93
CA VAL A 148 17.46 -17.06 -12.18
C VAL A 148 17.00 -18.48 -12.51
N GLN A 149 16.23 -18.58 -13.60
CA GLN A 149 15.69 -19.84 -14.10
C GLN A 149 16.78 -20.74 -14.66
N PRO A 150 16.60 -22.08 -14.59
CA PRO A 150 17.49 -23.01 -15.28
C PRO A 150 17.55 -22.73 -16.78
N MET A 151 18.74 -22.87 -17.37
CA MET A 151 18.96 -22.61 -18.80
C MET A 151 18.05 -23.47 -19.72
N HIS A 152 17.70 -24.68 -19.28
CA HIS A 152 16.82 -25.57 -20.04
C HIS A 152 15.36 -25.13 -20.04
N ASP A 153 14.93 -24.35 -19.03
CA ASP A 153 13.60 -23.77 -18.95
C ASP A 153 13.54 -22.38 -19.61
N ASN A 154 14.62 -21.59 -19.46
CA ASN A 154 14.79 -20.32 -20.14
C ASN A 154 16.23 -20.16 -20.66
N PRO A 155 16.47 -20.27 -21.98
CA PRO A 155 17.80 -20.17 -22.55
C PRO A 155 18.34 -18.73 -22.61
N VAL A 156 17.51 -17.72 -22.27
CA VAL A 156 17.93 -16.32 -22.23
C VAL A 156 18.76 -16.06 -20.98
N LYS A 157 20.02 -15.66 -21.17
CA LYS A 157 20.90 -15.27 -20.06
C LYS A 157 20.36 -14.05 -19.33
N ARG A 158 20.45 -14.08 -18.01
CA ARG A 158 20.05 -12.96 -17.16
C ARG A 158 21.16 -11.93 -17.09
N VAL A 159 20.86 -10.67 -17.35
CA VAL A 159 21.81 -9.57 -17.20
C VAL A 159 21.67 -8.92 -15.83
N PHE A 160 22.80 -8.65 -15.17
CA PHE A 160 22.90 -7.89 -13.94
C PHE A 160 23.93 -6.78 -14.12
N PHE A 161 23.58 -5.55 -13.72
CA PHE A 161 24.44 -4.39 -13.83
C PHE A 161 25.13 -4.09 -12.51
N THR A 162 26.22 -3.32 -12.55
CA THR A 162 26.85 -2.79 -11.32
C THR A 162 25.91 -1.85 -10.57
N ASP A 163 26.17 -1.69 -9.27
CA ASP A 163 25.39 -0.82 -8.38
C ASP A 163 25.51 0.67 -8.71
N LYS A 164 26.30 1.06 -9.72
CA LYS A 164 26.43 2.43 -10.23
C LYS A 164 25.20 2.90 -10.99
N SER A 165 24.86 4.18 -10.81
CA SER A 165 23.67 4.80 -11.41
C SER A 165 24.04 5.59 -12.65
N TYR A 166 23.25 5.46 -13.71
CA TYR A 166 23.47 6.14 -14.98
C TYR A 166 22.16 6.68 -15.56
N LEU A 167 22.13 7.97 -15.87
CA LEU A 167 21.14 8.52 -16.79
C LEU A 167 21.31 7.89 -18.18
N CYS A 168 20.27 7.94 -19.02
CA CYS A 168 20.32 7.41 -20.38
C CYS A 168 21.54 7.92 -21.15
N SER A 169 21.78 9.24 -21.10
CA SER A 169 22.90 9.92 -21.77
C SER A 169 24.28 9.55 -21.19
N GLN A 170 24.34 9.05 -19.96
CA GLN A 170 25.56 8.68 -19.25
C GLN A 170 25.86 7.19 -19.31
N THR A 171 24.97 6.38 -19.92
CA THR A 171 25.17 4.94 -20.04
C THR A 171 26.51 4.65 -20.73
N PRO A 172 27.40 3.87 -20.09
CA PRO A 172 28.65 3.44 -20.70
C PRO A 172 28.39 2.76 -22.05
N SER A 173 29.24 3.03 -23.03
CA SER A 173 28.98 2.67 -24.43
C SER A 173 28.87 1.16 -24.65
N GLY A 174 29.60 0.35 -23.86
CA GLY A 174 29.52 -1.11 -23.88
C GLY A 174 28.24 -1.70 -23.28
N LEU A 175 27.43 -0.90 -22.58
CA LEU A 175 26.22 -1.36 -21.88
C LEU A 175 24.91 -0.94 -22.55
N ARG A 176 24.96 -0.04 -23.56
CA ARG A 176 23.76 0.56 -24.17
C ARG A 176 22.80 -0.49 -24.73
N ARG A 177 23.33 -1.47 -25.46
CA ARG A 177 22.53 -2.56 -26.03
C ARG A 177 21.84 -3.38 -24.94
N LEU A 178 22.58 -3.78 -23.89
CA LEU A 178 22.04 -4.56 -22.78
C LEU A 178 20.96 -3.79 -22.00
N ARG A 179 21.15 -2.49 -21.79
CA ARG A 179 20.15 -1.60 -21.17
C ARG A 179 18.83 -1.64 -21.94
N GLU A 180 18.88 -1.50 -23.27
CA GLU A 180 17.71 -1.52 -24.14
C GLU A 180 17.07 -2.90 -24.26
N GLU A 181 17.87 -3.96 -24.38
CA GLU A 181 17.40 -5.34 -24.50
C GLU A 181 16.68 -5.80 -23.23
N GLU A 182 17.22 -5.52 -22.04
CA GLU A 182 16.55 -5.88 -20.78
C GLU A 182 15.18 -5.20 -20.66
N LEU A 183 15.08 -3.91 -20.97
CA LEU A 183 13.78 -3.21 -20.97
C LEU A 183 12.80 -3.80 -22.00
N LYS A 184 13.28 -4.27 -23.15
CA LYS A 184 12.42 -4.98 -24.12
C LYS A 184 11.91 -6.31 -23.56
N LEU A 185 12.77 -7.06 -22.86
CA LEU A 185 12.38 -8.32 -22.21
C LEU A 185 11.35 -8.07 -21.10
N LEU A 186 11.56 -7.07 -20.25
CA LEU A 186 10.64 -6.71 -19.16
C LEU A 186 9.28 -6.22 -19.67
N ARG A 187 9.23 -5.54 -20.82
CA ARG A 187 7.96 -5.13 -21.45
C ARG A 187 7.19 -6.29 -22.08
N GLY A 188 7.89 -7.33 -22.54
CA GLY A 188 7.31 -8.39 -23.35
C GLY A 188 6.70 -7.85 -24.65
N ASN A 189 5.73 -8.60 -25.19
CA ASN A 189 5.07 -8.28 -26.46
C ASN A 189 3.56 -8.02 -26.36
N GLY A 190 2.99 -8.02 -25.15
CA GLY A 190 1.56 -7.80 -24.90
C GLY A 190 0.65 -9.02 -25.16
N GLU A 191 1.21 -10.16 -25.56
CA GLU A 191 0.45 -11.34 -25.97
C GLU A 191 0.69 -12.53 -25.02
N GLY A 192 -0.13 -13.58 -25.13
CA GLY A 192 0.01 -14.84 -24.40
C GLY A 192 -0.34 -14.79 -22.91
N GLU A 193 -0.48 -15.98 -22.32
CA GLU A 193 -0.59 -16.18 -20.88
C GLU A 193 0.78 -16.02 -20.20
N ARG A 194 0.79 -15.43 -19.01
CA ARG A 194 2.00 -15.25 -18.22
C ARG A 194 2.32 -16.49 -17.40
N LYS A 195 3.57 -16.92 -17.43
CA LYS A 195 4.09 -18.05 -16.65
C LYS A 195 4.67 -17.57 -15.33
N SER A 196 4.70 -18.44 -14.32
CA SER A 196 5.26 -18.12 -13.00
C SER A 196 6.73 -17.67 -13.04
N SER A 197 7.49 -18.11 -14.05
CA SER A 197 8.89 -17.73 -14.27
C SER A 197 9.08 -16.47 -15.12
N ASP A 198 8.02 -15.91 -15.69
CA ASP A 198 8.10 -14.69 -16.51
C ASP A 198 8.45 -13.48 -15.61
N ARG A 199 9.18 -12.53 -16.21
CA ARG A 199 9.48 -11.21 -15.64
C ARG A 199 8.84 -10.09 -16.47
N ILE A 200 7.67 -10.37 -17.04
CA ILE A 200 7.00 -9.48 -17.98
C ILE A 200 6.01 -8.60 -17.23
N TYR A 201 6.20 -7.29 -17.31
CA TYR A 201 5.37 -6.25 -16.73
C TYR A 201 4.51 -5.64 -17.83
N ASP A 202 3.19 -5.70 -17.68
CA ASP A 202 2.24 -5.13 -18.63
C ASP A 202 0.90 -4.83 -17.95
N TYR A 203 0.01 -4.13 -18.64
CA TYR A 203 -1.26 -3.63 -18.09
C TYR A 203 -2.46 -4.50 -18.47
N GLY A 204 -3.38 -4.63 -17.52
CA GLY A 204 -4.73 -5.17 -17.75
C GLY A 204 -5.78 -4.34 -17.03
N VAL A 205 -7.02 -4.45 -17.49
CA VAL A 205 -8.20 -3.91 -16.77
C VAL A 205 -8.66 -4.92 -15.72
N TYR A 206 -9.48 -4.49 -14.76
CA TYR A 206 -10.07 -5.38 -13.74
C TYR A 206 -11.27 -6.13 -14.34
N ASN A 207 -10.99 -7.09 -15.22
CA ASN A 207 -11.96 -8.02 -15.81
C ASN A 207 -11.81 -9.44 -15.25
N ASP A 208 -11.06 -9.61 -14.17
CA ASP A 208 -10.76 -10.87 -13.47
C ASP A 208 -11.41 -10.96 -12.08
N LEU A 209 -12.27 -10.00 -11.73
CA LEU A 209 -13.02 -9.98 -10.47
C LEU A 209 -14.32 -10.79 -10.53
N GLY A 210 -15.01 -10.76 -11.67
CA GLY A 210 -16.24 -11.53 -11.90
C GLY A 210 -15.96 -12.95 -12.39
N ASP A 211 -16.97 -13.82 -12.30
CA ASP A 211 -16.91 -15.19 -12.85
C ASP A 211 -18.22 -15.60 -13.55
N PRO A 212 -18.62 -14.90 -14.63
CA PRO A 212 -19.84 -15.21 -15.38
C PRO A 212 -19.80 -16.57 -16.11
N GLY A 213 -18.62 -17.19 -16.22
CA GLY A 213 -18.45 -18.55 -16.75
C GLY A 213 -18.99 -19.60 -15.80
N SER A 214 -18.68 -19.48 -14.51
CA SER A 214 -19.17 -20.38 -13.47
C SER A 214 -20.63 -20.10 -13.09
N ASN A 215 -21.00 -18.82 -12.93
CA ASN A 215 -22.37 -18.40 -12.63
C ASN A 215 -22.59 -16.95 -13.07
N ILE A 216 -23.66 -16.69 -13.85
CA ILE A 216 -24.00 -15.35 -14.33
C ILE A 216 -24.21 -14.33 -13.20
N ASP A 217 -24.62 -14.76 -12.01
CA ASP A 217 -24.79 -13.90 -10.82
C ASP A 217 -23.44 -13.37 -10.28
N LEU A 218 -22.33 -14.01 -10.67
CA LEU A 218 -20.97 -13.58 -10.34
C LEU A 218 -20.40 -12.61 -11.38
N LYS A 219 -21.19 -12.18 -12.37
CA LYS A 219 -20.79 -11.11 -13.29
C LYS A 219 -20.62 -9.80 -12.51
N ARG A 220 -19.54 -9.07 -12.78
CA ARG A 220 -19.22 -7.76 -12.18
C ARG A 220 -18.79 -6.81 -13.28
N PRO A 221 -19.04 -5.49 -13.18
CA PRO A 221 -18.56 -4.55 -14.19
C PRO A 221 -17.05 -4.65 -14.36
N ILE A 222 -16.57 -4.57 -15.61
CA ILE A 222 -15.15 -4.45 -15.90
C ILE A 222 -14.72 -3.03 -15.53
N LEU A 223 -13.70 -2.91 -14.68
CA LEU A 223 -13.19 -1.62 -14.24
C LEU A 223 -11.90 -1.27 -14.98
N GLY A 224 -11.88 -0.08 -15.57
CA GLY A 224 -10.80 0.41 -16.41
C GLY A 224 -11.08 0.25 -17.90
N GLY A 225 -10.67 1.25 -18.70
CA GLY A 225 -10.80 1.22 -20.16
C GLY A 225 -12.16 1.69 -20.68
N SER A 226 -13.01 2.25 -19.81
CA SER A 226 -14.29 2.84 -20.18
C SER A 226 -14.56 4.12 -19.41
N LYS A 227 -15.38 5.02 -19.97
CA LYS A 227 -15.85 6.22 -19.27
C LYS A 227 -16.88 5.92 -18.19
N GLN A 228 -17.58 4.80 -18.28
CA GLN A 228 -18.61 4.43 -17.31
C GLN A 228 -17.99 3.91 -16.02
N TYR A 229 -16.91 3.13 -16.13
CA TYR A 229 -16.17 2.57 -15.00
C TYR A 229 -14.66 2.83 -15.18
N PRO A 230 -14.21 4.09 -15.07
CA PRO A 230 -12.78 4.40 -15.17
C PRO A 230 -12.04 3.81 -13.96
N TYR A 231 -10.81 3.34 -14.17
CA TYR A 231 -10.03 2.74 -13.08
C TYR A 231 -8.53 2.67 -13.40
N PRO A 232 -7.64 2.68 -12.38
CA PRO A 232 -6.24 2.32 -12.58
C PRO A 232 -6.11 0.94 -13.24
N ARG A 233 -5.08 0.75 -14.06
CA ARG A 233 -4.73 -0.56 -14.62
C ARG A 233 -4.04 -1.44 -13.56
N ARG A 234 -4.23 -2.74 -13.68
CA ARG A 234 -3.54 -3.77 -12.90
C ARG A 234 -2.45 -4.47 -13.72
N CYS A 235 -1.65 -5.32 -13.08
CA CYS A 235 -0.69 -6.19 -13.78
C CYS A 235 -1.41 -7.22 -14.66
N ARG A 236 -1.04 -7.27 -15.95
CA ARG A 236 -1.58 -8.21 -16.94
C ARG A 236 -1.17 -9.64 -16.61
N THR A 237 -2.15 -10.54 -16.61
CA THR A 237 -1.97 -11.97 -16.36
C THR A 237 -2.15 -12.79 -17.64
N GLY A 238 -3.02 -12.34 -18.55
CA GLY A 238 -3.16 -12.91 -19.89
C GLY A 238 -3.74 -14.32 -19.91
N ARG A 239 -4.41 -14.76 -18.84
CA ARG A 239 -5.11 -16.04 -18.83
C ARG A 239 -6.19 -16.04 -19.90
N GLU A 240 -6.63 -17.24 -20.26
CA GLU A 240 -7.74 -17.41 -21.19
C GLU A 240 -8.98 -16.62 -20.77
N HIS A 241 -9.73 -16.14 -21.75
CA HIS A 241 -10.99 -15.47 -21.53
C HIS A 241 -12.12 -16.47 -21.29
N SER A 242 -13.17 -16.08 -20.57
CA SER A 242 -14.35 -16.94 -20.32
C SER A 242 -15.03 -17.34 -21.62
N ASP A 243 -15.41 -18.62 -21.73
CA ASP A 243 -16.12 -19.13 -22.91
C ASP A 243 -17.53 -18.53 -23.02
N SER A 244 -18.14 -18.15 -21.89
CA SER A 244 -19.48 -17.54 -21.84
C SER A 244 -19.50 -16.04 -22.15
N ASP A 245 -18.42 -15.34 -21.82
CA ASP A 245 -18.28 -13.89 -22.04
C ASP A 245 -16.79 -13.55 -22.21
N PRO A 246 -16.30 -13.43 -23.46
CA PRO A 246 -14.88 -13.19 -23.73
C PRO A 246 -14.35 -11.84 -23.22
N SER A 247 -15.19 -10.96 -22.69
CA SER A 247 -14.70 -9.73 -22.05
C SER A 247 -14.07 -10.00 -20.67
N TYR A 248 -14.34 -11.16 -20.05
CA TYR A 248 -13.83 -11.56 -18.75
C TYR A 248 -12.65 -12.52 -18.88
N GLU A 249 -11.66 -12.33 -18.03
CA GLU A 249 -10.56 -13.28 -17.87
C GLU A 249 -11.00 -14.44 -16.96
N LYS A 250 -10.69 -15.68 -17.34
CA LYS A 250 -11.01 -16.86 -16.52
C LYS A 250 -10.33 -16.76 -15.16
N ARG A 251 -11.07 -17.15 -14.13
CA ARG A 251 -10.57 -17.29 -12.76
C ARG A 251 -9.66 -18.52 -12.67
N SER A 252 -8.62 -18.43 -11.84
CA SER A 252 -7.67 -19.51 -11.55
C SER A 252 -7.35 -19.56 -10.05
N SER A 253 -6.61 -20.59 -9.62
CA SER A 253 -6.15 -20.75 -8.23
C SER A 253 -4.86 -19.99 -7.90
N SER A 254 -4.30 -19.26 -8.85
CA SER A 254 -3.11 -18.42 -8.68
C SER A 254 -3.04 -17.38 -9.78
N PHE A 255 -2.85 -16.12 -9.38
CA PHE A 255 -2.76 -15.00 -10.31
C PHE A 255 -1.29 -14.61 -10.47
N TYR A 256 -0.85 -14.56 -11.73
CA TYR A 256 0.51 -14.18 -12.08
C TYR A 256 0.87 -12.79 -11.53
N VAL A 257 2.11 -12.70 -11.05
CA VAL A 257 2.91 -11.48 -10.96
C VAL A 257 4.31 -11.80 -11.50
N PRO A 258 5.06 -10.81 -12.01
CA PRO A 258 6.45 -11.03 -12.42
C PRO A 258 7.24 -11.74 -11.32
N ARG A 259 8.11 -12.70 -11.69
CA ARG A 259 8.74 -13.64 -10.75
C ARG A 259 9.45 -12.97 -9.58
N ASP A 260 10.04 -11.80 -9.79
CA ASP A 260 10.78 -11.05 -8.76
C ASP A 260 9.85 -10.24 -7.83
N GLU A 261 8.56 -10.12 -8.16
CA GLU A 261 7.55 -9.42 -7.36
C GLU A 261 6.80 -10.35 -6.40
N THR A 262 7.01 -11.66 -6.52
CA THR A 262 6.42 -12.65 -5.61
C THR A 262 6.92 -12.41 -4.18
N PHE A 263 6.10 -12.72 -3.19
CA PHE A 263 6.51 -12.69 -1.79
C PHE A 263 7.76 -13.54 -1.54
N SER A 264 8.58 -13.12 -0.57
CA SER A 264 9.58 -14.00 0.05
C SER A 264 8.88 -15.22 0.67
N GLU A 265 9.61 -16.27 0.98
CA GLU A 265 9.03 -17.43 1.68
C GLU A 265 8.43 -17.05 3.04
N VAL A 266 9.11 -16.14 3.76
CA VAL A 266 8.64 -15.61 5.06
C VAL A 266 7.27 -14.96 4.89
N LYS A 267 7.15 -14.02 3.95
CA LYS A 267 5.91 -13.29 3.68
C LYS A 267 4.85 -14.22 3.07
N GLN A 268 5.21 -15.11 2.16
CA GLN A 268 4.31 -16.09 1.55
C GLN A 268 3.69 -17.00 2.62
N SER A 269 4.45 -17.46 3.61
CA SER A 269 3.90 -18.29 4.70
C SER A 269 2.77 -17.60 5.49
N GLN A 270 2.80 -16.27 5.54
CA GLN A 270 1.82 -15.42 6.22
C GLN A 270 0.68 -14.95 5.30
N PHE A 271 0.95 -14.81 4.00
CA PHE A 271 0.04 -14.21 3.02
C PHE A 271 -0.15 -15.12 1.80
N THR A 272 -0.91 -16.21 1.98
CA THR A 272 -1.44 -17.00 0.86
C THR A 272 -2.96 -17.10 0.91
N LYS A 273 -3.57 -17.44 -0.23
CA LYS A 273 -4.98 -17.85 -0.29
C LYS A 273 -5.29 -18.98 0.67
N THR A 274 -4.46 -20.03 0.70
CA THR A 274 -4.66 -21.19 1.58
C THR A 274 -4.64 -20.77 3.04
N THR A 275 -3.66 -19.94 3.41
CA THR A 275 -3.50 -19.34 4.74
C THR A 275 -4.76 -18.59 5.18
N ILE A 276 -5.18 -17.60 4.39
CA ILE A 276 -6.33 -16.74 4.73
C ILE A 276 -7.62 -17.58 4.74
N SER A 277 -7.82 -18.42 3.72
CA SER A 277 -9.00 -19.28 3.63
C SER A 277 -9.06 -20.30 4.78
N SER A 278 -7.93 -20.82 5.24
CA SER A 278 -7.87 -21.73 6.39
C SER A 278 -8.22 -21.01 7.68
N GLY A 279 -7.71 -19.79 7.89
CA GLY A 279 -8.08 -18.94 9.03
C GLY A 279 -9.58 -18.65 9.09
N VAL A 280 -10.14 -18.23 7.95
CA VAL A 280 -11.60 -18.02 7.81
C VAL A 280 -12.35 -19.32 8.04
N SER A 281 -11.94 -20.43 7.44
CA SER A 281 -12.62 -21.73 7.59
C SER A 281 -12.60 -22.24 9.04
N ALA A 282 -11.49 -22.05 9.76
CA ALA A 282 -11.38 -22.46 11.15
C ALA A 282 -12.30 -21.65 12.08
N VAL A 283 -12.44 -20.35 11.84
CA VAL A 283 -13.45 -19.52 12.52
C VAL A 283 -14.84 -20.06 12.21
N LEU A 284 -15.13 -20.23 10.93
CA LEU A 284 -16.40 -20.72 10.43
C LEU A 284 -16.81 -22.05 11.10
N GLU A 285 -15.92 -23.06 11.12
CA GLU A 285 -16.17 -24.37 11.74
C GLU A 285 -16.38 -24.34 13.26
N SER A 286 -15.96 -23.27 13.94
CA SER A 286 -16.17 -23.11 15.39
C SER A 286 -17.47 -22.41 15.75
N LEU A 287 -18.19 -21.86 14.76
CA LEU A 287 -19.45 -21.15 14.97
C LEU A 287 -20.65 -22.06 14.65
N ASP A 288 -21.53 -22.24 15.64
CA ASP A 288 -22.83 -22.92 15.45
C ASP A 288 -23.71 -22.26 14.37
N ALA A 289 -23.45 -20.98 14.06
CA ALA A 289 -24.13 -20.21 13.03
C ALA A 289 -24.12 -20.89 11.65
N ILE A 290 -23.06 -21.62 11.27
CA ILE A 290 -23.00 -22.25 9.93
C ILE A 290 -23.98 -23.41 9.78
N LEU A 291 -24.23 -24.13 10.87
CA LEU A 291 -25.15 -25.26 10.90
C LEU A 291 -26.61 -24.81 11.09
N THR A 292 -26.83 -23.54 11.44
CA THR A 292 -28.14 -23.01 11.82
C THR A 292 -28.61 -21.87 10.90
N ASP A 293 -27.89 -20.76 10.85
CA ASP A 293 -28.17 -19.59 10.01
C ASP A 293 -26.90 -18.73 9.81
N GLN A 294 -26.47 -18.55 8.55
CA GLN A 294 -25.27 -17.76 8.21
C GLN A 294 -25.41 -16.27 8.53
N ASN A 295 -26.64 -15.78 8.68
CA ASN A 295 -26.97 -14.41 9.02
C ASN A 295 -27.27 -14.23 10.51
N LEU A 296 -27.00 -15.24 11.34
CA LEU A 296 -27.21 -15.15 12.78
C LEU A 296 -26.37 -14.02 13.41
N GLY A 297 -27.05 -13.10 14.09
CA GLY A 297 -26.41 -12.04 14.89
C GLY A 297 -25.95 -12.54 16.27
N PHE A 298 -25.36 -11.64 17.05
CA PHE A 298 -25.07 -11.89 18.47
C PHE A 298 -26.33 -11.69 19.32
N ARG A 299 -26.50 -12.48 20.39
CA ARG A 299 -27.70 -12.37 21.27
C ARG A 299 -27.51 -11.36 22.39
N SER A 300 -26.26 -11.04 22.72
CA SER A 300 -25.90 -10.08 23.75
C SER A 300 -24.53 -9.45 23.46
N PHE A 301 -24.21 -8.33 24.11
CA PHE A 301 -22.83 -7.81 24.13
C PHE A 301 -21.85 -8.74 24.85
N GLU A 302 -22.32 -9.53 25.80
CA GLU A 302 -21.49 -10.52 26.49
C GLU A 302 -21.00 -11.61 25.53
N ASP A 303 -21.84 -12.05 24.58
CA ASP A 303 -21.43 -12.99 23.54
C ASP A 303 -20.27 -12.45 22.69
N ILE A 304 -20.26 -11.13 22.44
CA ILE A 304 -19.17 -10.45 21.73
C ILE A 304 -17.90 -10.43 22.58
N ASP A 305 -18.02 -10.14 23.89
CA ASP A 305 -16.87 -10.15 24.81
C ASP A 305 -16.24 -11.54 24.95
N THR A 306 -17.05 -12.61 24.90
CA THR A 306 -16.61 -14.00 25.00
C THR A 306 -15.60 -14.37 23.90
N ILE A 307 -15.69 -13.75 22.72
CA ILE A 307 -14.74 -13.92 21.60
C ILE A 307 -13.28 -13.65 22.03
N TYR A 308 -13.09 -12.68 22.92
CA TYR A 308 -11.77 -12.25 23.39
C TYR A 308 -11.37 -12.88 24.72
N LYS A 309 -12.34 -13.20 25.58
CA LYS A 309 -12.08 -13.73 26.93
C LYS A 309 -11.92 -15.24 26.95
N GLU A 310 -12.93 -15.94 26.45
CA GLU A 310 -13.06 -17.41 26.55
C GLU A 310 -12.65 -18.09 25.23
N GLY A 311 -12.98 -17.48 24.09
CA GLY A 311 -12.74 -18.04 22.76
C GLY A 311 -13.75 -19.13 22.37
N PHE A 312 -13.60 -19.65 21.15
CA PHE A 312 -14.46 -20.68 20.58
C PHE A 312 -13.75 -22.03 20.52
N LYS A 313 -14.47 -23.13 20.79
CA LYS A 313 -13.93 -24.48 20.58
C LYS A 313 -13.82 -24.77 19.09
N LEU A 314 -12.61 -25.10 18.65
CA LEU A 314 -12.37 -25.65 17.34
C LEU A 314 -12.82 -27.12 17.34
N SER A 315 -13.50 -27.53 16.26
CA SER A 315 -13.63 -28.96 15.94
C SER A 315 -12.23 -29.60 15.89
N PRO A 316 -12.07 -30.92 16.17
CA PRO A 316 -10.77 -31.57 16.12
C PRO A 316 -10.14 -31.40 14.74
N LEU A 317 -9.25 -30.41 14.61
CA LEU A 317 -8.45 -30.21 13.41
C LEU A 317 -7.59 -31.48 13.23
N LYS A 318 -7.45 -31.98 12.00
CA LYS A 318 -6.52 -33.09 11.69
C LYS A 318 -5.16 -32.81 12.33
N GLU A 319 -4.42 -33.84 12.77
CA GLU A 319 -3.25 -33.80 13.69
C GLU A 319 -2.18 -32.69 13.47
N ASN A 320 -2.15 -31.99 12.33
CA ASN A 320 -1.24 -30.87 12.03
C ASN A 320 -1.92 -29.50 11.75
N GLY A 321 -3.25 -29.41 11.77
CA GLY A 321 -4.00 -28.21 11.36
C GLY A 321 -3.92 -27.05 12.35
N LEU A 322 -3.87 -27.33 13.66
CA LEU A 322 -3.82 -26.31 14.70
C LEU A 322 -2.43 -25.65 14.78
N ASN A 323 -1.36 -26.43 14.62
CA ASN A 323 0.01 -25.93 14.47
C ASN A 323 0.18 -25.10 13.19
N PHE A 324 -0.48 -25.49 12.08
CA PHE A 324 -0.49 -24.70 10.85
C PHE A 324 -1.20 -23.35 11.06
N LEU A 325 -2.41 -23.34 11.64
CA LEU A 325 -3.14 -22.10 11.94
C LEU A 325 -2.40 -21.19 12.92
N GLN A 326 -1.75 -21.75 13.95
CA GLN A 326 -0.90 -20.98 14.86
C GLN A 326 0.31 -20.37 14.16
N ARG A 327 0.94 -21.06 13.19
CA ARG A 327 2.07 -20.47 12.44
C ARG A 327 1.62 -19.37 11.48
N VAL A 328 0.40 -19.53 10.96
CA VAL A 328 -0.17 -18.70 9.90
C VAL A 328 -0.88 -17.46 10.46
N ILE A 329 -1.52 -17.57 11.62
CA ILE A 329 -2.12 -16.45 12.34
C ILE A 329 -1.67 -16.50 13.80
N PRO A 330 -0.41 -16.10 14.08
CA PRO A 330 0.26 -16.31 15.37
C PRO A 330 -0.48 -15.79 16.60
N ARG A 331 -1.46 -14.90 16.40
CA ARG A 331 -2.14 -14.19 17.48
C ARG A 331 -3.63 -14.49 17.63
N LEU A 332 -4.26 -15.26 16.71
CA LEU A 332 -5.64 -15.74 16.92
C LEU A 332 -5.72 -16.95 17.85
N ILE A 333 -4.60 -17.60 18.09
CA ILE A 333 -4.50 -18.75 18.97
C ILE A 333 -3.37 -18.44 19.97
N LYS A 334 -3.68 -17.67 21.01
CA LYS A 334 -2.81 -17.63 22.20
C LYS A 334 -2.77 -19.04 22.76
N ALA A 335 -1.66 -19.75 22.51
CA ALA A 335 -1.31 -21.07 23.01
C ALA A 335 -2.31 -21.58 24.06
N ALA A 336 -3.33 -22.29 23.59
CA ALA A 336 -3.99 -23.24 24.47
C ALA A 336 -2.87 -24.19 24.89
N ASN A 337 -2.57 -24.27 26.19
CA ASN A 337 -1.92 -25.46 26.72
C ASN A 337 -2.59 -26.66 26.03
N ASP A 338 -1.85 -27.45 25.25
CA ASP A 338 -2.21 -28.39 24.17
C ASP A 338 -3.40 -29.38 24.41
N SER A 339 -4.50 -28.93 25.02
CA SER A 339 -5.55 -29.74 25.62
C SER A 339 -6.97 -29.22 25.40
N GLN A 340 -7.15 -27.96 24.95
CA GLN A 340 -8.48 -27.35 24.88
C GLN A 340 -8.97 -26.95 23.46
N ASN A 341 -8.11 -26.93 22.44
CA ASN A 341 -8.49 -26.55 21.05
C ASN A 341 -9.35 -25.27 20.96
N LEU A 342 -8.90 -24.15 21.54
CA LEU A 342 -9.64 -22.89 21.56
C LEU A 342 -9.07 -21.85 20.58
N LEU A 343 -9.94 -21.17 19.82
CA LEU A 343 -9.64 -19.99 19.01
C LEU A 343 -10.04 -18.73 19.79
N ARG A 344 -9.09 -17.81 20.04
CA ARG A 344 -9.33 -16.62 20.86
C ARG A 344 -8.61 -15.39 20.30
N PHE A 345 -9.39 -14.37 19.97
CA PHE A 345 -8.87 -13.12 19.43
C PHE A 345 -8.17 -12.28 20.50
N ASP A 346 -7.06 -11.65 20.14
CA ASP A 346 -6.40 -10.69 21.03
C ASP A 346 -7.29 -9.46 21.21
N THR A 347 -7.52 -9.05 22.46
CA THR A 347 -8.29 -7.83 22.75
C THR A 347 -7.57 -6.60 22.14
N PRO A 348 -8.25 -5.78 21.31
CA PRO A 348 -7.69 -4.54 20.78
C PRO A 348 -7.22 -3.59 21.89
N GLU A 349 -6.20 -2.77 21.59
CA GLU A 349 -5.59 -1.88 22.59
C GLU A 349 -6.56 -0.84 23.15
N THR A 350 -7.46 -0.32 22.31
CA THR A 350 -8.56 0.57 22.71
C THR A 350 -9.44 -0.06 23.79
N VAL A 351 -9.96 -1.27 23.53
CA VAL A 351 -10.80 -2.04 24.46
C VAL A 351 -10.08 -2.39 25.76
N LYS A 352 -8.78 -2.69 25.71
CA LYS A 352 -7.97 -2.99 26.91
C LYS A 352 -7.89 -1.80 27.87
N ARG A 353 -7.81 -0.58 27.32
CA ARG A 353 -7.68 0.65 28.11
C ARG A 353 -9.01 1.13 28.66
N ASP A 354 -10.04 1.10 27.82
CA ASP A 354 -11.40 1.45 28.19
C ASP A 354 -12.39 0.58 27.42
N ARG A 355 -13.14 -0.27 28.13
CA ARG A 355 -14.15 -1.16 27.53
C ARG A 355 -15.34 -0.41 26.95
N PHE A 356 -15.59 0.82 27.39
CA PHE A 356 -16.75 1.62 27.00
C PHE A 356 -16.41 2.72 25.98
N PHE A 357 -15.16 2.81 25.53
CA PHE A 357 -14.64 3.86 24.64
C PHE A 357 -15.55 4.09 23.41
N TRP A 358 -16.01 3.00 22.79
CA TRP A 358 -16.82 3.02 21.57
C TRP A 358 -18.22 3.65 21.73
N PHE A 359 -18.74 3.75 22.97
CA PHE A 359 -19.98 4.48 23.22
C PHE A 359 -19.77 6.00 23.20
N SER A 360 -18.54 6.46 23.42
CA SER A 360 -18.19 7.87 23.57
C SER A 360 -18.43 8.65 22.27
N ASP A 361 -19.04 9.82 22.40
CA ASP A 361 -19.14 10.79 21.31
C ASP A 361 -17.80 11.48 21.04
N GLU A 362 -16.96 11.61 22.06
CA GLU A 362 -15.60 12.15 21.94
C GLU A 362 -14.72 11.21 21.12
N GLU A 363 -14.76 9.90 21.40
CA GLU A 363 -13.97 8.93 20.63
C GLU A 363 -14.46 8.82 19.18
N PHE A 364 -15.78 8.77 18.97
CA PHE A 364 -16.38 8.80 17.65
C PHE A 364 -15.87 9.98 16.80
N ALA A 365 -15.72 11.16 17.40
CA ALA A 365 -15.19 12.33 16.71
C ALA A 365 -13.65 12.30 16.60
N ARG A 366 -12.94 11.85 17.64
CA ARG A 366 -11.48 11.77 17.68
C ARG A 366 -10.93 10.81 16.62
N GLU A 367 -11.60 9.69 16.37
CA GLU A 367 -11.19 8.72 15.35
C GLU A 367 -11.20 9.31 13.93
N THR A 368 -11.96 10.38 13.67
CA THR A 368 -11.89 11.08 12.37
C THR A 368 -10.57 11.83 12.15
N LEU A 369 -9.79 12.05 13.23
CA LEU A 369 -8.48 12.71 13.21
C LEU A 369 -7.30 11.77 13.48
N ALA A 370 -7.56 10.70 14.24
CA ALA A 370 -6.51 9.85 14.82
C ALA A 370 -6.86 8.34 14.82
N GLY A 371 -7.96 7.96 14.16
CA GLY A 371 -8.39 6.59 13.97
C GLY A 371 -7.73 5.94 12.75
N VAL A 372 -8.38 4.93 12.18
CA VAL A 372 -7.91 4.23 10.96
C VAL A 372 -8.27 4.95 9.66
N ASN A 373 -9.22 5.89 9.69
CA ASN A 373 -9.61 6.69 8.50
C ASN A 373 -9.48 8.20 8.73
N PRO A 374 -8.27 8.71 8.99
CA PRO A 374 -8.08 10.13 9.30
C PRO A 374 -8.18 11.04 8.07
N TYR A 375 -8.51 10.53 6.87
CA TYR A 375 -8.51 11.29 5.61
C TYR A 375 -9.86 11.91 5.23
N SER A 376 -10.96 11.49 5.84
CA SER A 376 -12.29 11.79 5.28
C SER A 376 -12.92 13.07 5.79
N ILE A 377 -12.49 13.56 6.96
CA ILE A 377 -13.04 14.79 7.53
C ILE A 377 -12.64 16.00 6.70
N GLN A 378 -13.58 16.91 6.50
CA GLN A 378 -13.39 18.16 5.77
C GLN A 378 -14.06 19.33 6.47
N LEU A 379 -13.56 20.54 6.21
CA LEU A 379 -14.17 21.78 6.68
C LEU A 379 -15.51 22.01 5.98
N VAL A 380 -16.51 22.52 6.70
CA VAL A 380 -17.76 23.01 6.08
C VAL A 380 -17.46 24.31 5.33
N LYS A 381 -17.52 24.26 4.00
CA LYS A 381 -17.22 25.40 3.11
C LYS A 381 -18.46 26.14 2.62
N GLU A 382 -19.60 25.47 2.63
CA GLU A 382 -20.86 25.99 2.09
C GLU A 382 -21.98 25.77 3.10
N TRP A 383 -22.91 26.74 3.19
CA TRP A 383 -24.08 26.67 4.06
C TRP A 383 -25.26 27.42 3.42
N PRO A 384 -26.49 26.86 3.41
CA PRO A 384 -26.88 25.54 3.92
C PRO A 384 -26.26 24.39 3.12
N LEU A 385 -26.15 23.21 3.73
CA LEU A 385 -25.64 22.01 3.05
C LEU A 385 -26.63 21.55 1.97
N ARG A 386 -26.12 21.24 0.77
CA ARG A 386 -26.92 20.80 -0.37
C ARG A 386 -26.22 19.68 -1.14
N SER A 387 -26.99 18.72 -1.64
CA SER A 387 -26.54 17.70 -2.58
C SER A 387 -26.38 18.29 -3.99
N LYS A 388 -25.39 17.79 -4.73
CA LYS A 388 -25.17 18.09 -6.15
C LYS A 388 -25.84 17.08 -7.08
N LEU A 389 -26.47 16.04 -6.52
CA LEU A 389 -27.16 15.01 -7.29
C LEU A 389 -28.46 15.53 -7.92
N GLU A 390 -28.88 14.88 -9.00
CA GLU A 390 -30.09 15.26 -9.74
C GLU A 390 -31.36 15.07 -8.90
N SER A 391 -32.02 16.18 -8.56
CA SER A 391 -33.16 16.17 -7.63
C SER A 391 -34.39 15.40 -8.13
N GLN A 392 -34.53 15.24 -9.45
CA GLN A 392 -35.59 14.44 -10.08
C GLN A 392 -35.44 12.94 -9.78
N ILE A 393 -34.20 12.48 -9.56
CA ILE A 393 -33.90 11.07 -9.28
C ILE A 393 -33.83 10.86 -7.76
N TYR A 394 -33.12 11.75 -7.06
CA TYR A 394 -32.73 11.51 -5.67
C TYR A 394 -33.55 12.27 -4.64
N GLY A 395 -34.50 13.12 -5.07
CA GLY A 395 -35.34 13.96 -4.22
C GLY A 395 -34.73 15.35 -3.93
N PRO A 396 -35.37 16.14 -3.04
CA PRO A 396 -34.92 17.50 -2.72
C PRO A 396 -33.43 17.56 -2.28
N PRO A 397 -32.63 18.50 -2.82
CA PRO A 397 -31.19 18.54 -2.58
C PRO A 397 -30.80 19.13 -1.22
N GLU A 398 -31.68 19.85 -0.54
CA GLU A 398 -31.38 20.50 0.74
C GLU A 398 -31.13 19.48 1.85
N SER A 399 -30.08 19.65 2.65
CA SER A 399 -29.90 18.87 3.87
C SER A 399 -30.97 19.23 4.91
N ALA A 400 -31.39 18.25 5.70
CA ALA A 400 -32.20 18.44 6.89
C ALA A 400 -31.39 18.97 8.09
N ILE A 401 -30.05 19.04 7.98
CA ILE A 401 -29.20 19.71 8.96
C ILE A 401 -29.36 21.23 8.78
N THR A 402 -30.28 21.83 9.53
CA THR A 402 -30.56 23.26 9.47
C THR A 402 -29.95 24.03 10.64
N ARG A 403 -30.05 25.36 10.58
CA ARG A 403 -29.59 26.24 11.67
C ARG A 403 -30.31 25.94 12.98
N GLU A 404 -31.62 25.76 12.89
CA GLU A 404 -32.51 25.52 14.02
C GLU A 404 -32.17 24.21 14.74
N VAL A 405 -31.70 23.20 13.99
CA VAL A 405 -31.26 21.93 14.55
C VAL A 405 -29.93 22.06 15.28
N ILE A 406 -28.96 22.80 14.72
CA ILE A 406 -27.58 22.81 15.23
C ILE A 406 -27.30 23.90 16.26
N GLN A 407 -27.95 25.07 16.17
CA GLN A 407 -27.71 26.21 17.06
C GLN A 407 -27.82 25.85 18.57
N PRO A 408 -28.77 24.99 19.00
CA PRO A 408 -28.85 24.55 20.40
C PRO A 408 -27.69 23.65 20.87
N HIS A 409 -26.86 23.12 19.97
CA HIS A 409 -25.75 22.23 20.31
C HIS A 409 -24.38 22.93 20.45
N ILE A 410 -24.30 24.20 20.03
CA ILE A 410 -23.10 25.07 20.11
C ILE A 410 -23.29 26.22 21.12
N ILE A 411 -24.09 25.99 22.16
CA ILE A 411 -24.37 26.97 23.22
C ILE A 411 -23.05 27.47 23.83
N GLY A 412 -22.91 28.80 23.92
CA GLY A 412 -21.77 29.45 24.56
C GLY A 412 -20.69 29.96 23.60
N TYR A 413 -20.74 29.60 22.31
CA TYR A 413 -19.81 30.12 21.30
C TYR A 413 -20.35 31.37 20.59
N GLY A 414 -21.35 31.19 19.71
CA GLY A 414 -21.88 32.26 18.86
C GLY A 414 -22.89 31.73 17.84
N THR A 415 -23.02 32.42 16.72
CA THR A 415 -23.85 32.00 15.58
C THR A 415 -23.16 30.93 14.73
N ILE A 416 -23.94 30.19 13.95
CA ILE A 416 -23.40 29.23 12.96
C ILE A 416 -22.54 29.95 11.92
N GLU A 417 -22.91 31.17 11.52
CA GLU A 417 -22.14 32.00 10.58
C GLU A 417 -20.76 32.34 11.12
N GLU A 418 -20.67 32.72 12.40
CA GLU A 418 -19.39 32.95 13.07
C GLU A 418 -18.57 31.65 13.15
N ALA A 419 -19.20 30.53 13.51
CA ALA A 419 -18.53 29.23 13.55
C ALA A 419 -17.96 28.81 12.18
N ILE A 420 -18.68 29.05 11.08
CA ILE A 420 -18.18 28.79 9.72
C ILE A 420 -17.01 29.72 9.39
N LYS A 421 -17.18 31.03 9.63
CA LYS A 421 -16.15 32.05 9.35
C LYS A 421 -14.85 31.76 10.11
N GLU A 422 -14.96 31.29 11.35
CA GLU A 422 -13.83 30.94 12.23
C GLU A 422 -13.38 29.48 12.08
N LYS A 423 -13.88 28.76 11.07
CA LYS A 423 -13.50 27.38 10.73
C LYS A 423 -13.68 26.39 11.88
N LYS A 424 -14.82 26.48 12.56
CA LYS A 424 -15.22 25.62 13.67
C LYS A 424 -16.15 24.48 13.27
N LEU A 425 -16.71 24.46 12.06
CA LEU A 425 -17.58 23.38 11.59
C LEU A 425 -16.89 22.48 10.58
N TYR A 426 -16.96 21.17 10.85
CA TYR A 426 -16.35 20.10 10.05
C TYR A 426 -17.39 19.02 9.76
N MET A 427 -17.16 18.22 8.72
CA MET A 427 -18.06 17.14 8.37
C MET A 427 -17.37 15.92 7.76
N LEU A 428 -18.00 14.77 7.98
CA LEU A 428 -17.91 13.63 7.05
C LEU A 428 -19.11 13.75 6.10
N ASP A 429 -18.86 13.87 4.80
CA ASP A 429 -19.93 13.93 3.80
C ASP A 429 -19.80 12.75 2.82
N TYR A 430 -20.61 11.73 3.05
CA TYR A 430 -20.72 10.55 2.19
C TYR A 430 -22.02 10.53 1.40
N HIS A 431 -22.81 11.61 1.47
CA HIS A 431 -24.16 11.63 0.93
C HIS A 431 -24.15 11.45 -0.58
N ASP A 432 -23.42 12.29 -1.32
CA ASP A 432 -23.48 12.29 -2.78
C ASP A 432 -22.81 11.05 -3.40
N LEU A 433 -21.83 10.48 -2.70
CA LEU A 433 -21.14 9.26 -3.12
C LEU A 433 -22.01 8.00 -2.90
N LEU A 434 -22.70 7.90 -1.75
CA LEU A 434 -23.42 6.69 -1.36
C LEU A 434 -24.89 6.68 -1.77
N LEU A 435 -25.56 7.84 -1.84
CA LEU A 435 -26.99 7.91 -2.17
C LEU A 435 -27.37 7.22 -3.49
N PRO A 436 -26.56 7.29 -4.57
CA PRO A 436 -26.81 6.55 -5.81
C PRO A 436 -26.82 5.02 -5.66
N TYR A 437 -26.22 4.49 -4.59
CA TYR A 437 -26.12 3.06 -4.32
C TYR A 437 -27.20 2.55 -3.38
N VAL A 438 -27.94 3.44 -2.69
CA VAL A 438 -28.88 3.05 -1.63
C VAL A 438 -29.98 2.12 -2.15
N SER A 439 -30.66 2.47 -3.24
CA SER A 439 -31.79 1.67 -3.74
C SER A 439 -31.34 0.25 -4.12
N LYS A 440 -30.23 0.13 -4.86
CA LYS A 440 -29.72 -1.17 -5.33
C LYS A 440 -29.13 -2.03 -4.22
N VAL A 441 -28.50 -1.44 -3.21
CA VAL A 441 -28.00 -2.19 -2.05
C VAL A 441 -29.15 -2.74 -1.22
N ARG A 442 -30.24 -1.98 -1.06
CA ARG A 442 -31.40 -2.40 -0.26
C ARG A 442 -32.29 -3.48 -0.91
N GLU A 443 -32.04 -3.81 -2.18
CA GLU A 443 -32.59 -5.01 -2.80
C GLU A 443 -31.91 -6.30 -2.29
N ILE A 444 -30.72 -6.18 -1.70
CA ILE A 444 -29.96 -7.28 -1.12
C ILE A 444 -30.42 -7.48 0.32
N LYS A 445 -30.70 -8.72 0.70
CA LYS A 445 -31.09 -9.07 2.07
C LYS A 445 -29.94 -8.84 3.05
N ASP A 446 -30.29 -8.59 4.30
CA ASP A 446 -29.36 -8.53 5.44
C ASP A 446 -28.24 -7.49 5.28
N THR A 447 -28.54 -6.40 4.57
CA THR A 447 -27.69 -5.21 4.47
C THR A 447 -28.54 -3.97 4.26
N THR A 448 -28.00 -2.81 4.59
CA THR A 448 -28.60 -1.52 4.23
C THR A 448 -27.52 -0.46 4.02
N LEU A 449 -27.95 0.63 3.39
CA LEU A 449 -27.14 1.82 3.12
C LEU A 449 -28.02 3.08 3.20
N TYR A 450 -27.39 4.20 3.55
CA TYR A 450 -27.96 5.54 3.38
C TYR A 450 -26.92 6.46 2.73
N GLY A 451 -27.38 7.54 2.09
CA GLY A 451 -26.54 8.73 1.98
C GLY A 451 -26.41 9.36 3.36
N SER A 452 -25.20 9.72 3.80
CA SER A 452 -25.01 10.24 5.16
C SER A 452 -24.11 11.46 5.25
N ARG A 453 -24.45 12.36 6.18
CA ARG A 453 -23.59 13.48 6.62
C ARG A 453 -23.46 13.48 8.13
N THR A 454 -22.27 13.73 8.62
CA THR A 454 -22.02 13.90 10.06
C THR A 454 -21.34 15.24 10.29
N LEU A 455 -21.95 16.09 11.11
CA LEU A 455 -21.45 17.43 11.42
C LEU A 455 -20.74 17.43 12.78
N PHE A 456 -19.60 18.11 12.85
CA PHE A 456 -18.79 18.27 14.05
C PHE A 456 -18.49 19.75 14.31
N PHE A 457 -18.32 20.09 15.59
CA PHE A 457 -17.87 21.40 16.04
C PHE A 457 -16.52 21.28 16.73
N LEU A 458 -15.56 22.13 16.35
CA LEU A 458 -14.27 22.25 17.03
C LEU A 458 -14.43 23.13 18.27
N THR A 459 -14.27 22.51 19.44
CA THR A 459 -14.41 23.17 20.73
C THR A 459 -13.25 24.13 21.01
N GLU A 460 -13.41 25.01 22.00
CA GLU A 460 -12.31 25.83 22.52
C GLU A 460 -11.19 24.99 23.13
N GLN A 461 -11.49 23.75 23.53
CA GLN A 461 -10.52 22.79 24.05
C GLN A 461 -9.65 22.15 22.94
N GLY A 462 -9.94 22.40 21.65
CA GLY A 462 -9.21 21.83 20.52
C GLY A 462 -9.66 20.42 20.11
N THR A 463 -10.75 19.90 20.67
CA THR A 463 -11.32 18.60 20.32
C THR A 463 -12.60 18.74 19.50
N LEU A 464 -12.93 17.72 18.72
CA LEU A 464 -14.18 17.68 17.96
C LEU A 464 -15.33 17.15 18.81
N LYS A 465 -16.48 17.82 18.71
CA LYS A 465 -17.75 17.40 19.28
C LYS A 465 -18.72 17.07 18.14
N PRO A 466 -19.30 15.86 18.05
CA PRO A 466 -20.32 15.58 17.06
C PRO A 466 -21.60 16.37 17.38
N LEU A 467 -22.25 16.91 16.35
CA LEU A 467 -23.46 17.73 16.48
C LEU A 467 -24.69 17.04 15.92
N ALA A 468 -24.55 16.41 14.76
CA ALA A 468 -25.66 15.81 14.04
C ALA A 468 -25.20 14.72 13.06
N ILE A 469 -26.08 13.76 12.83
CA ILE A 469 -26.00 12.77 11.75
C ILE A 469 -27.28 12.88 10.93
N GLU A 470 -27.15 13.12 9.63
CA GLU A 470 -28.22 12.99 8.66
C GLU A 470 -28.11 11.64 7.95
N LEU A 471 -29.21 10.89 7.91
CA LEU A 471 -29.35 9.70 7.07
C LEU A 471 -30.44 9.95 6.02
N THR A 472 -30.14 9.64 4.77
CA THR A 472 -31.02 9.88 3.61
C THR A 472 -31.22 8.59 2.81
N ARG A 473 -32.48 8.27 2.51
CA ARG A 473 -32.91 7.27 1.54
C ARG A 473 -33.55 8.00 0.35
N PRO A 474 -33.15 7.70 -0.90
CA PRO A 474 -33.76 8.31 -2.08
C PRO A 474 -35.23 7.87 -2.23
N PRO A 475 -36.01 8.50 -3.13
CA PRO A 475 -37.30 7.96 -3.54
C PRO A 475 -37.14 6.52 -4.03
N MET A 476 -37.84 5.58 -3.38
CA MET A 476 -37.86 4.16 -3.74
C MET A 476 -39.10 3.49 -3.17
N ASP A 477 -39.52 2.37 -3.78
CA ASP A 477 -40.69 1.57 -3.40
C ASP A 477 -42.01 2.35 -3.36
N GLY A 478 -42.17 3.30 -4.28
CA GLY A 478 -43.35 4.18 -4.34
C GLY A 478 -43.43 5.21 -3.22
N LYS A 479 -42.40 5.32 -2.38
CA LYS A 479 -42.31 6.28 -1.28
C LYS A 479 -41.40 7.46 -1.64
N PRO A 480 -41.71 8.69 -1.19
CA PRO A 480 -40.85 9.86 -1.43
C PRO A 480 -39.51 9.75 -0.70
N GLN A 481 -38.55 10.63 -1.00
CA GLN A 481 -37.29 10.70 -0.25
C GLN A 481 -37.56 10.73 1.26
N TRP A 482 -36.84 9.90 2.00
CA TRP A 482 -36.84 9.93 3.47
C TRP A 482 -35.50 10.47 3.93
N LYS A 483 -35.50 11.41 4.87
CA LYS A 483 -34.29 11.86 5.55
C LYS A 483 -34.61 12.30 6.97
N GLN A 484 -33.70 12.05 7.89
CA GLN A 484 -33.83 12.45 9.29
C GLN A 484 -32.48 12.86 9.86
N VAL A 485 -32.50 13.87 10.72
CA VAL A 485 -31.35 14.27 11.54
C VAL A 485 -31.47 13.69 12.94
N PHE A 486 -30.38 13.09 13.39
CA PHE A 486 -30.18 12.60 14.75
C PHE A 486 -29.12 13.46 15.41
N THR A 487 -29.35 13.85 16.67
CA THR A 487 -28.39 14.66 17.45
C THR A 487 -28.05 13.94 18.76
N PRO A 488 -26.89 14.24 19.38
CA PRO A 488 -26.57 13.73 20.70
C PRO A 488 -27.68 14.04 21.70
N ALA A 489 -28.19 13.02 22.38
CA ALA A 489 -29.36 13.13 23.24
C ALA A 489 -29.18 12.36 24.55
N SER A 490 -29.76 12.89 25.63
CA SER A 490 -29.85 12.24 26.93
C SER A 490 -31.18 11.56 27.19
N HIS A 491 -32.22 11.89 26.41
CA HIS A 491 -33.53 11.24 26.50
C HIS A 491 -33.47 9.82 25.92
N SER A 492 -34.02 8.83 26.65
CA SER A 492 -33.83 7.39 26.39
C SER A 492 -34.02 6.98 24.93
N THR A 493 -35.15 7.33 24.30
CA THR A 493 -35.42 6.95 22.91
C THR A 493 -34.42 7.57 21.94
N ASN A 494 -34.16 8.87 22.08
CA ASN A 494 -33.26 9.60 21.18
C ASN A 494 -31.80 9.21 21.39
N LEU A 495 -31.40 8.84 22.61
CA LEU A 495 -30.06 8.30 22.90
C LEU A 495 -29.81 7.01 22.12
N TRP A 496 -30.78 6.10 22.07
CA TRP A 496 -30.66 4.87 21.30
C TRP A 496 -30.68 5.11 19.79
N LEU A 497 -31.53 6.02 19.30
CA LEU A 497 -31.50 6.44 17.90
C LEU A 497 -30.16 7.08 17.50
N TRP A 498 -29.56 7.88 18.38
CA TRP A 498 -28.23 8.44 18.17
C TRP A 498 -27.15 7.35 18.05
N ARG A 499 -27.18 6.34 18.93
CA ARG A 499 -26.25 5.19 18.86
C ARG A 499 -26.40 4.40 17.55
N LEU A 500 -27.63 4.15 17.12
CA LEU A 500 -27.91 3.50 15.83
C LEU A 500 -27.42 4.36 14.65
N ALA A 501 -27.66 5.67 14.68
CA ALA A 501 -27.17 6.58 13.66
C ALA A 501 -25.63 6.60 13.57
N LYS A 502 -24.93 6.56 14.71
CA LYS A 502 -23.46 6.39 14.74
C LYS A 502 -23.04 5.06 14.09
N ALA A 503 -23.68 3.95 14.43
CA ALA A 503 -23.37 2.64 13.82
C ALA A 503 -23.52 2.66 12.28
N HIS A 504 -24.58 3.30 11.77
CA HIS A 504 -24.77 3.48 10.33
C HIS A 504 -23.63 4.27 9.68
N VAL A 505 -23.29 5.44 10.22
CA VAL A 505 -22.21 6.27 9.67
C VAL A 505 -20.87 5.57 9.79
N LEU A 506 -20.61 4.83 10.88
CA LEU A 506 -19.37 4.06 11.04
C LEU A 506 -19.25 2.96 9.98
N ALA A 507 -20.35 2.30 9.60
CA ALA A 507 -20.35 1.35 8.47
C ALA A 507 -20.13 2.03 7.11
N HIS A 508 -20.68 3.23 6.91
CA HIS A 508 -20.38 4.03 5.72
C HIS A 508 -18.89 4.44 5.69
N ASP A 509 -18.35 4.90 6.83
CA ASP A 509 -16.94 5.28 6.99
C ASP A 509 -16.02 4.09 6.77
N ALA A 510 -16.36 2.91 7.28
CA ALA A 510 -15.62 1.67 7.04
C ALA A 510 -15.59 1.30 5.55
N GLY A 511 -16.71 1.42 4.84
CA GLY A 511 -16.75 1.20 3.39
C GLY A 511 -15.92 2.21 2.60
N VAL A 512 -15.97 3.49 2.95
CA VAL A 512 -15.15 4.54 2.32
C VAL A 512 -13.67 4.35 2.64
N HIS A 513 -13.34 4.02 3.89
CA HIS A 513 -12.00 3.70 4.32
C HIS A 513 -11.41 2.56 3.49
N GLU A 514 -12.05 1.38 3.50
CA GLU A 514 -11.48 0.20 2.87
C GLU A 514 -11.46 0.30 1.33
N LEU A 515 -12.56 0.74 0.71
CA LEU A 515 -12.68 0.72 -0.75
C LEU A 515 -11.97 1.90 -1.43
N ILE A 516 -11.80 3.02 -0.72
CA ILE A 516 -11.37 4.28 -1.31
C ILE A 516 -10.05 4.74 -0.69
N ASN A 517 -10.00 5.06 0.60
CA ASN A 517 -8.79 5.62 1.20
C ASN A 517 -7.66 4.60 1.38
N HIS A 518 -8.01 3.32 1.54
CA HIS A 518 -7.10 2.20 1.61
C HIS A 518 -6.92 1.59 0.20
N TRP A 519 -7.85 0.77 -0.29
CA TRP A 519 -7.68 0.05 -1.57
C TRP A 519 -7.40 0.97 -2.76
N LEU A 520 -8.29 1.92 -3.08
CA LEU A 520 -8.12 2.74 -4.27
C LEU A 520 -6.89 3.65 -4.19
N ARG A 521 -6.83 4.48 -3.14
CA ARG A 521 -5.83 5.57 -2.99
C ARG A 521 -4.44 5.07 -2.62
N THR A 522 -4.26 3.77 -2.35
CA THR A 522 -2.93 3.17 -2.15
C THR A 522 -2.72 1.98 -3.08
N HIS A 523 -3.29 0.81 -2.81
CA HIS A 523 -3.11 -0.42 -3.59
C HIS A 523 -3.32 -0.23 -5.09
N ALA A 524 -4.53 0.15 -5.51
CA ALA A 524 -4.89 0.17 -6.92
C ALA A 524 -4.15 1.25 -7.70
N VAL A 525 -3.94 2.43 -7.11
CA VAL A 525 -3.23 3.53 -7.78
C VAL A 525 -1.71 3.33 -7.81
N MET A 526 -1.13 2.58 -6.85
CA MET A 526 0.30 2.29 -6.84
C MET A 526 0.71 1.27 -7.89
N GLU A 527 -0.15 0.32 -8.24
CA GLU A 527 0.12 -0.76 -9.20
C GLU A 527 0.60 -0.26 -10.58
N PRO A 528 -0.02 0.76 -11.22
CA PRO A 528 0.50 1.39 -12.44
C PRO A 528 1.94 1.90 -12.35
N PHE A 529 2.36 2.45 -11.21
CA PHE A 529 3.73 2.96 -11.03
C PHE A 529 4.73 1.82 -10.96
N VAL A 530 4.39 0.70 -10.33
CA VAL A 530 5.25 -0.50 -10.29
C VAL A 530 5.48 -1.04 -11.69
N VAL A 531 4.39 -1.18 -12.47
CA VAL A 531 4.45 -1.68 -13.84
C VAL A 531 5.27 -0.74 -14.73
N ALA A 532 4.99 0.57 -14.73
CA ALA A 532 5.72 1.53 -15.56
C ALA A 532 7.20 1.62 -15.21
N THR A 533 7.53 1.60 -13.92
CA THR A 533 8.93 1.74 -13.45
C THR A 533 9.79 0.59 -13.97
N ASN A 534 9.30 -0.65 -13.88
CA ASN A 534 10.00 -1.83 -14.40
C ASN A 534 10.02 -1.89 -15.94
N ARG A 535 9.03 -1.29 -16.61
CA ARG A 535 8.96 -1.28 -18.09
C ARG A 535 9.80 -0.21 -18.77
N GLN A 536 10.00 0.92 -18.10
CA GLN A 536 10.55 2.12 -18.73
C GLN A 536 11.86 2.60 -18.13
N LEU A 537 12.17 2.29 -16.86
CA LEU A 537 13.41 2.70 -16.23
C LEU A 537 14.34 1.49 -16.06
N SER A 538 15.55 1.57 -16.61
CA SER A 538 16.56 0.52 -16.38
C SER A 538 16.89 0.40 -14.89
N SER A 539 17.32 -0.78 -14.42
CA SER A 539 17.84 -0.95 -13.06
C SER A 539 19.06 -0.08 -12.75
N MET A 540 19.76 0.42 -13.78
CA MET A 540 20.82 1.43 -13.65
C MET A 540 20.29 2.86 -13.45
N HIS A 541 19.02 3.13 -13.77
CA HIS A 541 18.46 4.47 -13.75
C HIS A 541 18.33 4.98 -12.30
N PRO A 542 18.77 6.21 -11.98
CA PRO A 542 18.72 6.73 -10.61
C PRO A 542 17.29 6.77 -10.04
N ILE A 543 16.30 7.16 -10.86
CA ILE A 543 14.89 7.16 -10.42
C ILE A 543 14.34 5.74 -10.19
N TYR A 544 14.78 4.72 -10.92
CA TYR A 544 14.44 3.33 -10.61
C TYR A 544 14.94 2.98 -9.20
N LYS A 545 16.22 3.27 -8.92
CA LYS A 545 16.85 2.95 -7.62
C LYS A 545 16.26 3.73 -6.45
N LEU A 546 15.77 4.94 -6.69
CA LEU A 546 15.08 5.73 -5.68
C LEU A 546 13.70 5.14 -5.37
N LEU A 547 12.94 4.72 -6.40
CA LEU A 547 11.58 4.22 -6.25
C LEU A 547 11.51 2.74 -5.85
N HIS A 548 12.46 1.91 -6.26
CA HIS A 548 12.40 0.45 -6.14
C HIS A 548 11.98 -0.05 -4.73
N PRO A 549 12.51 0.49 -3.61
CA PRO A 549 12.05 0.09 -2.29
C PRO A 549 10.54 0.33 -2.07
N HIS A 550 9.99 1.40 -2.64
CA HIS A 550 8.58 1.77 -2.54
C HIS A 550 7.63 0.91 -3.38
N LEU A 551 8.15 -0.01 -4.22
CA LEU A 551 7.35 -0.86 -5.10
C LEU A 551 7.13 -2.26 -4.51
N ARG A 552 8.00 -2.66 -3.58
CA ARG A 552 8.12 -4.03 -3.05
C ARG A 552 6.76 -4.61 -2.66
N TYR A 553 6.46 -5.80 -3.17
CA TYR A 553 5.28 -6.61 -2.85
C TYR A 553 3.90 -6.05 -3.23
N THR A 554 3.82 -4.83 -3.77
CA THR A 554 2.54 -4.21 -4.15
C THR A 554 1.78 -5.09 -5.17
N LEU A 555 2.47 -5.63 -6.19
CA LEU A 555 1.82 -6.50 -7.17
C LEU A 555 1.35 -7.82 -6.54
N ALA A 556 2.16 -8.42 -5.68
CA ALA A 556 1.81 -9.69 -5.03
C ALA A 556 0.58 -9.56 -4.13
N ILE A 557 0.53 -8.53 -3.27
CA ILE A 557 -0.63 -8.34 -2.39
C ILE A 557 -1.88 -7.97 -3.18
N ASN A 558 -1.77 -7.13 -4.23
CA ASN A 558 -2.91 -6.79 -5.09
C ASN A 558 -3.43 -8.00 -5.85
N SER A 559 -2.52 -8.85 -6.35
CA SER A 559 -2.87 -10.11 -7.02
C SER A 559 -3.67 -11.03 -6.09
N LEU A 560 -3.21 -11.19 -4.85
CA LEU A 560 -3.92 -11.96 -3.82
C LEU A 560 -5.28 -11.32 -3.48
N ALA A 561 -5.35 -10.00 -3.35
CA ALA A 561 -6.61 -9.30 -3.11
C ALA A 561 -7.64 -9.53 -4.23
N ARG A 562 -7.22 -9.46 -5.50
CA ARG A 562 -8.08 -9.83 -6.65
C ARG A 562 -8.51 -11.28 -6.61
N GLU A 563 -7.72 -12.16 -6.01
CA GLU A 563 -8.06 -13.58 -5.91
C GLU A 563 -9.12 -13.88 -4.84
N ILE A 564 -9.05 -13.25 -3.66
CA ILE A 564 -9.89 -13.68 -2.52
C ILE A 564 -10.67 -12.56 -1.81
N LEU A 565 -10.24 -11.31 -1.95
CA LEU A 565 -10.71 -10.19 -1.14
C LEU A 565 -11.81 -9.43 -1.88
N ILE A 566 -11.49 -8.92 -3.07
CA ILE A 566 -12.33 -7.97 -3.84
C ILE A 566 -13.02 -8.61 -5.07
N ASN A 567 -12.89 -9.92 -5.26
CA ASN A 567 -13.60 -10.63 -6.31
C ASN A 567 -15.10 -10.79 -5.99
N ALA A 568 -15.88 -11.17 -7.00
CA ALA A 568 -17.27 -11.56 -6.85
C ALA A 568 -17.41 -12.63 -5.76
N ASN A 569 -18.29 -12.38 -4.79
CA ASN A 569 -18.51 -13.22 -3.62
C ASN A 569 -17.25 -13.42 -2.73
N GLY A 570 -16.26 -12.53 -2.87
CA GLY A 570 -15.08 -12.44 -2.01
C GLY A 570 -15.41 -11.89 -0.62
N ILE A 571 -14.38 -11.74 0.20
CA ILE A 571 -14.51 -11.31 1.61
C ILE A 571 -15.17 -9.94 1.73
N ILE A 572 -14.77 -8.97 0.89
CA ILE A 572 -15.29 -7.59 0.95
C ILE A 572 -16.77 -7.55 0.60
N GLU A 573 -17.18 -8.20 -0.50
CA GLU A 573 -18.60 -8.23 -0.89
C GLU A 573 -19.49 -8.90 0.17
N LYS A 574 -18.96 -9.84 0.94
CA LYS A 574 -19.71 -10.53 2.00
C LYS A 574 -19.82 -9.74 3.31
N SER A 575 -18.93 -8.76 3.52
CA SER A 575 -18.72 -8.17 4.85
C SER A 575 -18.92 -6.66 4.93
N PHE A 576 -19.13 -5.98 3.80
CA PHE A 576 -19.35 -4.53 3.74
C PHE A 576 -20.72 -4.20 3.12
N SER A 577 -21.32 -3.09 3.58
CA SER A 577 -22.68 -2.67 3.14
C SER A 577 -22.87 -2.60 1.62
N PRO A 578 -21.94 -2.09 0.79
CA PRO A 578 -22.14 -2.05 -0.67
C PRO A 578 -22.25 -3.41 -1.35
N ASN A 579 -21.82 -4.49 -0.68
CA ASN A 579 -21.89 -5.87 -1.17
C ASN A 579 -21.31 -6.01 -2.60
N LYS A 580 -22.02 -6.62 -3.55
CA LYS A 580 -21.63 -6.78 -4.96
C LYS A 580 -21.35 -5.47 -5.72
N TYR A 581 -21.70 -4.32 -5.15
CA TYR A 581 -21.43 -3.00 -5.73
C TYR A 581 -20.16 -2.35 -5.17
N SER A 582 -19.39 -3.03 -4.31
CA SER A 582 -18.21 -2.47 -3.63
C SER A 582 -17.15 -1.95 -4.61
N MET A 583 -16.75 -2.78 -5.58
CA MET A 583 -15.71 -2.37 -6.54
C MET A 583 -16.22 -1.37 -7.59
N GLU A 584 -17.52 -1.40 -7.89
CA GLU A 584 -18.17 -0.37 -8.70
C GLU A 584 -18.11 1.00 -8.00
N LEU A 585 -18.40 1.04 -6.69
CA LEU A 585 -18.30 2.25 -5.87
C LEU A 585 -16.87 2.81 -5.85
N SER A 586 -15.86 1.93 -5.76
CA SER A 586 -14.45 2.32 -5.85
C SER A 586 -14.14 2.98 -7.21
N SER A 587 -14.70 2.48 -8.32
CA SER A 587 -14.52 3.10 -9.64
C SER A 587 -15.19 4.46 -9.76
N VAL A 588 -16.39 4.63 -9.19
CA VAL A 588 -17.03 5.96 -9.13
C VAL A 588 -16.22 6.95 -8.29
N ALA A 589 -15.63 6.50 -7.18
CA ALA A 589 -14.73 7.33 -6.38
C ALA A 589 -13.45 7.70 -7.13
N TYR A 590 -12.90 6.81 -7.96
CA TYR A 590 -11.77 7.12 -8.83
C TYR A 590 -12.10 8.21 -9.85
N ASP A 591 -13.30 8.14 -10.45
CA ASP A 591 -13.76 9.16 -11.38
C ASP A 591 -13.89 10.53 -10.69
N GLN A 592 -14.64 10.56 -9.58
CA GLN A 592 -15.10 11.81 -8.98
C GLN A 592 -14.11 12.45 -8.00
N LEU A 593 -13.31 11.66 -7.29
CA LEU A 593 -12.55 12.10 -6.12
C LEU A 593 -11.03 12.01 -6.29
N TRP A 594 -10.53 11.07 -7.10
CA TRP A 594 -9.09 10.86 -7.20
C TRP A 594 -8.42 11.85 -8.17
N GLN A 595 -7.38 12.50 -7.67
CA GLN A 595 -6.44 13.32 -8.44
C GLN A 595 -5.02 13.04 -7.91
N PHE A 596 -4.02 12.97 -8.80
CA PHE A 596 -2.66 12.66 -8.39
C PHE A 596 -2.05 13.73 -7.50
N ASP A 597 -2.25 15.01 -7.83
CA ASP A 597 -1.75 16.15 -7.06
C ASP A 597 -2.36 16.22 -5.65
N LEU A 598 -3.59 15.73 -5.47
CA LEU A 598 -4.25 15.60 -4.17
C LEU A 598 -3.82 14.35 -3.38
N GLN A 599 -2.93 13.50 -3.89
CA GLN A 599 -2.29 12.47 -3.06
C GLN A 599 -1.12 13.04 -2.26
N ALA A 600 -0.62 14.24 -2.60
CA ALA A 600 0.32 14.96 -1.77
C ALA A 600 -0.36 15.46 -0.48
N LEU A 601 0.18 15.09 0.69
CA LEU A 601 -0.44 15.43 1.98
C LEU A 601 -0.73 16.94 2.15
N PRO A 602 0.20 17.88 1.84
CA PRO A 602 -0.10 19.31 1.88
C PRO A 602 -1.32 19.71 1.05
N ASN A 603 -1.43 19.19 -0.17
CA ASN A 603 -2.50 19.53 -1.10
C ASN A 603 -3.83 18.93 -0.63
N ASP A 604 -3.84 17.68 -0.15
CA ASP A 604 -5.00 17.03 0.45
C ASP A 604 -5.54 17.83 1.65
N LEU A 605 -4.66 18.25 2.57
CA LEU A 605 -5.05 19.02 3.76
C LEU A 605 -5.65 20.38 3.37
N ILE A 606 -5.07 21.09 2.40
CA ILE A 606 -5.64 22.35 1.89
C ILE A 606 -6.98 22.08 1.19
N TYR A 607 -7.04 21.05 0.35
CA TYR A 607 -8.23 20.70 -0.42
C TYR A 607 -9.40 20.36 0.49
N ARG A 608 -9.19 19.61 1.59
CA ARG A 608 -10.23 19.34 2.58
C ARG A 608 -10.53 20.52 3.49
N GLY A 609 -9.72 21.59 3.43
CA GLY A 609 -9.84 22.76 4.30
C GLY A 609 -9.29 22.56 5.71
N MET A 610 -8.45 21.54 5.90
CA MET A 610 -7.78 21.21 7.16
C MET A 610 -6.51 22.02 7.39
N ALA A 611 -6.02 22.72 6.37
CA ALA A 611 -4.89 23.62 6.46
C ALA A 611 -5.06 24.85 5.54
N VAL A 612 -4.33 25.91 5.84
CA VAL A 612 -4.08 27.04 4.94
C VAL A 612 -2.59 27.25 4.74
N VAL A 613 -2.21 27.77 3.59
CA VAL A 613 -0.82 28.17 3.33
C VAL A 613 -0.45 29.31 4.28
N ASP A 614 0.64 29.12 5.01
CA ASP A 614 1.28 30.13 5.86
C ASP A 614 2.80 29.93 5.78
N PRO A 615 3.52 30.77 5.01
CA PRO A 615 4.97 30.63 4.84
C PRO A 615 5.78 30.75 6.13
N ASN A 616 5.20 31.29 7.20
CA ASN A 616 5.86 31.44 8.51
C ASN A 616 5.54 30.27 9.45
N ALA A 617 4.56 29.44 9.12
CA ALA A 617 4.23 28.26 9.89
C ALA A 617 5.21 27.11 9.56
N PRO A 618 5.40 26.16 10.49
CA PRO A 618 6.07 24.90 10.18
C PRO A 618 5.46 24.26 8.93
N HIS A 619 6.28 23.66 8.07
CA HIS A 619 5.84 23.01 6.83
C HIS A 619 5.21 23.97 5.78
N GLY A 620 5.21 25.29 6.03
CA GLY A 620 4.52 26.26 5.18
C GLY A 620 2.99 26.21 5.29
N LEU A 621 2.45 25.53 6.32
CA LEU A 621 1.03 25.31 6.51
C LEU A 621 0.60 25.59 7.94
N LYS A 622 -0.54 26.27 8.09
CA LYS A 622 -1.25 26.38 9.37
C LYS A 622 -2.48 25.47 9.35
N LEU A 623 -2.50 24.48 10.23
CA LEU A 623 -3.66 23.60 10.41
C LEU A 623 -4.86 24.36 10.98
N THR A 624 -6.07 23.99 10.58
CA THR A 624 -7.31 24.55 11.14
C THR A 624 -7.74 23.87 12.43
N ILE A 625 -7.27 22.63 12.64
CA ILE A 625 -7.31 21.91 13.92
C ILE A 625 -5.85 21.77 14.36
N GLU A 626 -5.46 22.47 15.43
CA GLU A 626 -4.05 22.53 15.87
C GLU A 626 -3.53 21.15 16.29
N ASP A 627 -4.31 20.39 17.06
CA ASP A 627 -3.98 19.02 17.45
C ASP A 627 -4.68 17.99 16.55
N TYR A 628 -4.33 17.97 15.26
CA TYR A 628 -4.76 16.93 14.32
C TYR A 628 -3.63 15.91 14.17
N PRO A 629 -3.69 14.74 14.85
CA PRO A 629 -2.53 13.87 15.01
C PRO A 629 -1.96 13.34 13.69
N PHE A 630 -2.82 12.89 12.79
CA PHE A 630 -2.42 12.45 11.46
C PHE A 630 -1.71 13.55 10.65
N ALA A 631 -2.29 14.76 10.59
CA ALA A 631 -1.71 15.85 9.81
C ALA A 631 -0.37 16.34 10.42
N ASN A 632 -0.33 16.51 11.74
CA ASN A 632 0.84 17.01 12.46
C ASN A 632 2.06 16.10 12.29
N ASP A 633 1.88 14.79 12.39
CA ASP A 633 2.99 13.86 12.26
C ASP A 633 3.27 13.52 10.80
N GLY A 634 2.21 13.41 9.98
CA GLY A 634 2.33 13.17 8.55
C GLY A 634 3.16 14.25 7.85
N LEU A 635 2.99 15.53 8.22
CA LEU A 635 3.79 16.62 7.65
C LEU A 635 5.29 16.53 7.99
N LEU A 636 5.66 15.97 9.15
CA LEU A 636 7.07 15.71 9.49
C LEU A 636 7.67 14.64 8.57
N ILE A 637 6.91 13.57 8.32
CA ILE A 637 7.33 12.49 7.42
C ILE A 637 7.39 12.98 5.98
N TRP A 638 6.36 13.70 5.52
CA TRP A 638 6.29 14.30 4.19
C TRP A 638 7.50 15.19 3.90
N ASP A 639 7.83 16.13 4.79
CA ASP A 639 8.97 17.02 4.61
C ASP A 639 10.30 16.26 4.58
N SER A 640 10.41 15.20 5.37
CA SER A 640 11.62 14.36 5.40
C SER A 640 11.80 13.59 4.09
N ILE A 641 10.72 13.01 3.56
CA ILE A 641 10.71 12.36 2.24
C ILE A 641 11.03 13.40 1.16
N LYS A 642 10.37 14.56 1.18
CA LYS A 642 10.58 15.61 0.19
C LYS A 642 12.02 16.11 0.19
N GLN A 643 12.63 16.29 1.36
CA GLN A 643 14.03 16.69 1.47
C GLN A 643 14.98 15.62 0.92
N TRP A 644 14.76 14.35 1.27
CA TRP A 644 15.52 13.22 0.73
C TRP A 644 15.45 13.17 -0.81
N VAL A 645 14.23 13.23 -1.36
CA VAL A 645 13.99 13.23 -2.80
C VAL A 645 14.60 14.46 -3.46
N THR A 646 14.54 15.63 -2.83
CA THR A 646 15.15 16.87 -3.32
C THR A 646 16.67 16.74 -3.44
N ASP A 647 17.32 16.26 -2.38
CA ASP A 647 18.77 16.09 -2.34
C ASP A 647 19.22 15.04 -3.39
N TYR A 648 18.46 13.96 -3.55
CA TYR A 648 18.72 12.93 -4.56
C TYR A 648 18.51 13.41 -6.00
N VAL A 649 17.35 14.02 -6.28
CA VAL A 649 16.98 14.45 -7.64
C VAL A 649 17.89 15.58 -8.11
N ASN A 650 18.21 16.55 -7.28
CA ASN A 650 19.09 17.66 -7.70
C ASN A 650 20.52 17.21 -8.00
N HIS A 651 20.97 16.09 -7.41
CA HIS A 651 22.27 15.49 -7.72
C HIS A 651 22.31 14.96 -9.16
N TYR A 652 21.26 14.26 -9.61
CA TYR A 652 21.21 13.69 -10.97
C TYR A 652 20.62 14.64 -12.03
N TYR A 653 19.71 15.53 -11.63
CA TYR A 653 18.97 16.44 -12.50
C TYR A 653 19.08 17.91 -12.05
N PRO A 654 20.28 18.52 -12.10
CA PRO A 654 20.47 19.91 -11.67
C PRO A 654 19.78 20.94 -12.58
N THR A 655 19.37 20.57 -13.81
CA THR A 655 18.75 21.49 -14.78
C THR A 655 17.56 20.85 -15.51
N PRO A 656 16.57 21.66 -15.94
CA PRO A 656 15.43 21.19 -16.73
C PRO A 656 15.80 20.42 -18.00
N SER A 657 16.86 20.83 -18.69
CA SER A 657 17.32 20.17 -19.93
C SER A 657 17.67 18.69 -19.76
N ILE A 658 18.12 18.27 -18.57
CA ILE A 658 18.44 16.86 -18.30
C ILE A 658 17.15 16.05 -18.13
N ILE A 659 16.12 16.62 -17.48
CA ILE A 659 14.78 16.01 -17.36
C ILE A 659 14.15 15.80 -18.75
N GLU A 660 14.17 16.84 -19.58
CA GLU A 660 13.53 16.83 -20.89
C GLU A 660 14.22 15.90 -21.90
N SER A 661 15.54 15.70 -21.76
CA SER A 661 16.32 14.83 -22.65
C SER A 661 16.38 13.37 -22.18
N ASP A 662 15.90 13.06 -20.97
CA ASP A 662 15.88 11.70 -20.44
C ASP A 662 14.72 10.89 -21.00
N GLN A 663 15.01 10.09 -22.03
CA GLN A 663 14.00 9.35 -22.77
C GLN A 663 13.29 8.28 -21.94
N GLU A 664 13.99 7.61 -21.02
CA GLU A 664 13.37 6.62 -20.12
C GLU A 664 12.42 7.32 -19.14
N LEU A 665 12.86 8.44 -18.55
CA LEU A 665 12.03 9.19 -17.61
C LEU A 665 10.76 9.76 -18.28
N GLN A 666 10.89 10.30 -19.50
CA GLN A 666 9.75 10.82 -20.25
C GLN A 666 8.78 9.70 -20.68
N ALA A 667 9.31 8.54 -21.11
CA ALA A 667 8.50 7.38 -21.45
C ALA A 667 7.76 6.81 -20.22
N TRP A 668 8.45 6.71 -19.09
CA TRP A 668 7.91 6.28 -17.80
C TRP A 668 6.69 7.10 -17.40
N TRP A 669 6.82 8.43 -17.37
CA TRP A 669 5.73 9.30 -16.96
C TRP A 669 4.58 9.35 -17.96
N THR A 670 4.91 9.33 -19.25
CA THR A 670 3.90 9.25 -20.31
C THR A 670 3.09 7.96 -20.19
N GLU A 671 3.73 6.81 -19.98
CA GLU A 671 3.06 5.52 -19.86
C GLU A 671 2.18 5.44 -18.60
N ILE A 672 2.64 5.97 -17.45
CA ILE A 672 1.81 6.09 -16.24
C ILE A 672 0.51 6.85 -16.55
N ARG A 673 0.60 8.01 -17.19
CA ARG A 673 -0.56 8.87 -17.43
C ARG A 673 -1.49 8.33 -18.51
N THR A 674 -0.94 7.81 -19.60
CA THR A 674 -1.72 7.46 -20.80
C THR A 674 -2.16 6.01 -20.84
N VAL A 675 -1.52 5.12 -20.09
CA VAL A 675 -1.87 3.70 -20.01
C VAL A 675 -2.27 3.34 -18.59
N GLY A 676 -1.36 3.50 -17.63
CA GLY A 676 -1.54 3.09 -16.24
C GLY A 676 -2.76 3.71 -15.56
N HIS A 677 -2.94 5.02 -15.73
CA HIS A 677 -4.10 5.81 -15.35
C HIS A 677 -4.80 6.41 -16.58
N GLY A 678 -4.80 5.66 -17.68
CA GLY A 678 -5.22 6.15 -19.01
C GLY A 678 -6.64 6.69 -19.08
N ASP A 679 -7.54 6.26 -18.18
CA ASP A 679 -8.91 6.77 -18.17
C ASP A 679 -9.03 8.23 -17.68
N LYS A 680 -7.95 8.76 -17.09
CA LYS A 680 -7.81 10.16 -16.62
C LYS A 680 -6.61 10.86 -17.26
N SER A 681 -6.13 10.42 -18.43
CA SER A 681 -4.90 10.93 -19.06
C SER A 681 -4.89 12.43 -19.37
N GLU A 682 -6.08 12.96 -19.70
CA GLU A 682 -6.31 14.34 -20.16
C GLU A 682 -6.62 15.31 -19.01
N GLU A 683 -6.61 14.85 -17.77
CA GLU A 683 -6.90 15.71 -16.63
C GLU A 683 -5.81 16.78 -16.43
N PRO A 684 -6.17 18.05 -16.15
CA PRO A 684 -5.23 19.16 -16.16
C PRO A 684 -4.28 19.19 -14.95
N TRP A 685 -4.57 18.42 -13.90
CA TRP A 685 -3.79 18.39 -12.67
C TRP A 685 -2.53 17.51 -12.77
N TRP A 686 -2.34 16.77 -13.87
CA TRP A 686 -1.12 16.00 -14.08
C TRP A 686 0.12 16.90 -14.21
N PRO A 687 1.20 16.62 -13.46
CA PRO A 687 2.50 17.25 -13.70
C PRO A 687 2.99 17.08 -15.15
N ASN A 688 3.59 18.13 -15.70
CA ASN A 688 4.17 18.11 -17.06
C ASN A 688 5.52 17.39 -17.13
N LEU A 689 6.18 17.17 -15.98
CA LEU A 689 7.51 16.56 -15.83
C LEU A 689 8.60 17.17 -16.73
N LYS A 690 8.78 18.50 -16.63
CA LYS A 690 9.80 19.24 -17.40
C LYS A 690 10.91 19.80 -16.53
N THR A 691 10.65 19.98 -15.24
CA THR A 691 11.61 20.60 -14.30
C THR A 691 12.02 19.63 -13.19
N PRO A 692 13.18 19.87 -12.54
CA PRO A 692 13.55 19.10 -11.34
C PRO A 692 12.47 19.18 -10.25
N LYS A 693 11.81 20.34 -10.11
CA LYS A 693 10.70 20.51 -9.17
C LYS A 693 9.53 19.58 -9.47
N ASP A 694 9.13 19.45 -10.75
CA ASP A 694 8.05 18.54 -11.14
C ASP A 694 8.40 17.10 -10.76
N LEU A 695 9.64 16.67 -11.01
CA LEU A 695 10.10 15.32 -10.65
C LEU A 695 10.15 15.13 -9.13
N ILE A 696 10.66 16.11 -8.38
CA ILE A 696 10.70 16.06 -6.91
C ILE A 696 9.30 15.89 -6.33
N ASP A 697 8.35 16.72 -6.75
CA ASP A 697 6.98 16.66 -6.22
C ASP A 697 6.28 15.35 -6.64
N THR A 698 6.52 14.89 -7.88
CA THR A 698 5.98 13.61 -8.38
C THR A 698 6.49 12.42 -7.57
N ILE A 699 7.81 12.31 -7.39
CA ILE A 699 8.43 11.19 -6.65
C ILE A 699 8.09 11.27 -5.17
N THR A 700 8.04 12.46 -4.57
CA THR A 700 7.62 12.64 -3.18
C THR A 700 6.19 12.13 -2.98
N THR A 701 5.28 12.44 -3.92
CA THR A 701 3.88 12.00 -3.87
C THR A 701 3.77 10.47 -3.98
N ILE A 702 4.51 9.85 -4.90
CA ILE A 702 4.54 8.38 -5.06
C ILE A 702 5.10 7.72 -3.79
N ALA A 703 6.25 8.20 -3.30
CA ALA A 703 6.89 7.67 -2.09
C ALA A 703 5.99 7.82 -0.86
N TRP A 704 5.34 8.97 -0.67
CA TRP A 704 4.36 9.19 0.40
C TRP A 704 3.16 8.24 0.32
N THR A 705 2.60 8.07 -0.87
CA THR A 705 1.42 7.22 -1.10
C THR A 705 1.73 5.76 -0.78
N ALA A 706 2.88 5.28 -1.27
CA ALA A 706 3.34 3.91 -1.04
C ALA A 706 3.68 3.61 0.43
N SER A 707 4.13 4.62 1.18
CA SER A 707 4.63 4.45 2.55
C SER A 707 3.64 4.99 3.59
N ALA A 708 3.76 6.27 3.94
CA ALA A 708 3.09 6.87 5.09
C ALA A 708 1.57 7.02 4.92
N HIS A 709 1.06 7.28 3.71
CA HIS A 709 -0.39 7.25 3.47
C HIS A 709 -0.92 5.85 3.78
N HIS A 710 -0.37 4.83 3.11
CA HIS A 710 -0.75 3.44 3.31
C HIS A 710 -0.67 3.02 4.79
N ALA A 711 0.44 3.34 5.46
CA ALA A 711 0.60 3.03 6.88
C ALA A 711 -0.49 3.66 7.77
N ALA A 712 -0.90 4.92 7.49
CA ALA A 712 -1.95 5.63 8.23
C ALA A 712 -3.33 4.95 8.15
N VAL A 713 -3.60 4.26 7.04
CA VAL A 713 -4.91 3.65 6.77
C VAL A 713 -4.92 2.14 6.93
N ASN A 714 -3.76 1.50 7.14
CA ASN A 714 -3.64 0.05 7.21
C ASN A 714 -3.39 -0.50 8.64
N PHE A 715 -2.32 -0.09 9.31
CA PHE A 715 -1.79 -0.80 10.50
C PHE A 715 -2.61 -0.65 11.79
N THR A 716 -3.70 0.10 11.76
CA THR A 716 -4.63 0.26 12.89
C THR A 716 -6.02 -0.30 12.62
N GLN A 717 -6.22 -1.02 11.52
CA GLN A 717 -7.45 -1.75 11.24
C GLN A 717 -7.84 -2.67 12.41
N TYR A 718 -6.91 -3.46 12.95
CA TYR A 718 -7.22 -4.32 14.10
C TYR A 718 -7.41 -3.53 15.40
N THR A 719 -6.68 -2.42 15.59
CA THR A 719 -6.77 -1.59 16.79
C THR A 719 -8.16 -0.96 16.95
N TYR A 720 -8.77 -0.49 15.86
CA TYR A 720 -10.07 0.20 15.90
C TYR A 720 -11.24 -0.65 15.37
N GLY A 721 -11.00 -1.48 14.36
CA GLY A 721 -11.99 -2.38 13.75
C GLY A 721 -11.99 -3.82 14.30
N GLY A 722 -10.97 -4.20 15.08
CA GLY A 722 -10.91 -5.51 15.74
C GLY A 722 -11.98 -5.71 16.82
N TYR A 723 -12.66 -4.64 17.25
CA TYR A 723 -13.87 -4.65 18.07
C TYR A 723 -15.01 -3.98 17.29
N PHE A 724 -15.75 -4.79 16.52
CA PHE A 724 -16.70 -4.28 15.54
C PHE A 724 -17.82 -3.36 16.10
N PRO A 725 -18.24 -3.39 17.38
CA PRO A 725 -19.19 -2.39 17.87
C PRO A 725 -18.66 -0.95 17.78
N ASN A 726 -17.33 -0.78 17.82
CA ASN A 726 -16.68 0.51 17.58
C ASN A 726 -16.71 0.93 16.10
N ARG A 727 -16.50 -0.03 15.20
CA ARG A 727 -16.38 0.24 13.77
C ARG A 727 -16.98 -0.93 12.97
N PRO A 728 -18.32 -1.01 12.88
CA PRO A 728 -18.97 -2.06 12.10
C PRO A 728 -18.67 -1.86 10.62
N ASN A 729 -18.36 -2.93 9.88
CA ASN A 729 -18.12 -2.85 8.42
C ASN A 729 -19.42 -2.85 7.60
N ILE A 730 -20.49 -3.32 8.23
CA ILE A 730 -21.82 -3.46 7.65
C ILE A 730 -22.86 -3.21 8.73
N VAL A 731 -23.97 -2.62 8.31
CA VAL A 731 -25.22 -2.56 9.06
C VAL A 731 -26.34 -3.27 8.29
N ARG A 732 -27.15 -4.05 8.99
CA ARG A 732 -28.09 -5.02 8.37
C ARG A 732 -29.55 -4.60 8.39
N THR A 733 -29.92 -3.63 9.23
CA THR A 733 -31.30 -3.20 9.41
C THR A 733 -31.42 -1.70 9.16
N LYS A 734 -32.56 -1.24 8.61
CA LYS A 734 -32.88 0.19 8.54
C LYS A 734 -32.99 0.80 9.95
N ILE A 735 -32.86 2.12 10.06
CA ILE A 735 -33.09 2.82 11.31
C ILE A 735 -34.57 2.69 11.73
N PRO A 736 -34.90 2.51 13.03
CA PRO A 736 -36.27 2.21 13.47
C PRO A 736 -37.30 3.30 13.18
N THR A 737 -36.87 4.53 12.87
CA THR A 737 -37.77 5.65 12.54
C THR A 737 -38.08 5.75 11.05
N GLU A 738 -37.43 4.95 10.19
CA GLU A 738 -37.73 4.93 8.76
C GLU A 738 -38.98 4.08 8.49
N ASP A 739 -40.11 4.77 8.32
CA ASP A 739 -41.43 4.20 8.03
C ASP A 739 -41.74 2.94 8.86
N PRO A 740 -41.73 3.01 10.20
CA PRO A 740 -41.94 1.84 11.02
C PRO A 740 -43.40 1.37 10.96
N SER A 741 -43.56 0.06 10.90
CA SER A 741 -44.78 -0.57 11.39
C SER A 741 -44.91 -0.38 12.90
N LYS A 742 -46.13 -0.51 13.41
CA LYS A 742 -46.39 -0.43 14.85
C LYS A 742 -45.57 -1.46 15.64
N GLU A 743 -45.43 -2.67 15.11
CA GLU A 743 -44.69 -3.77 15.72
C GLU A 743 -43.18 -3.52 15.76
N GLU A 744 -42.58 -3.02 14.66
CA GLU A 744 -41.16 -2.62 14.62
C GLU A 744 -40.88 -1.53 15.67
N TRP A 745 -41.75 -0.53 15.77
CA TRP A 745 -41.58 0.55 16.74
C TRP A 745 -41.73 0.07 18.19
N GLU A 746 -42.74 -0.77 18.48
CA GLU A 746 -42.93 -1.37 19.80
C GLU A 746 -41.76 -2.28 20.19
N THR A 747 -41.20 -3.02 19.23
CA THR A 747 -40.01 -3.87 19.45
C THR A 747 -38.80 -3.02 19.82
N PHE A 748 -38.54 -1.93 19.09
CA PHE A 748 -37.46 -1.00 19.41
C PHE A 748 -37.64 -0.35 20.80
N LEU A 749 -38.85 0.08 21.14
CA LEU A 749 -39.12 0.69 22.45
C LEU A 749 -38.90 -0.29 23.62
N ASN A 750 -39.27 -1.56 23.43
CA ASN A 750 -39.16 -2.58 24.48
C ASN A 750 -37.78 -3.24 24.53
N ASN A 751 -37.03 -3.27 23.42
CA ASN A 751 -35.72 -3.92 23.35
C ASN A 751 -34.73 -3.20 22.41
N PRO A 752 -34.29 -1.98 22.77
CA PRO A 752 -33.42 -1.17 21.91
C PRO A 752 -31.99 -1.72 21.81
N GLU A 753 -31.53 -2.47 22.81
CA GLU A 753 -30.24 -3.17 22.78
C GLU A 753 -30.22 -4.25 21.69
N GLN A 754 -31.26 -5.10 21.66
CA GLN A 754 -31.40 -6.12 20.63
C GLN A 754 -31.50 -5.50 19.23
N THR A 755 -32.19 -4.36 19.10
CA THR A 755 -32.25 -3.62 17.82
C THR A 755 -30.86 -3.20 17.33
N LEU A 756 -29.98 -2.76 18.25
CA LEU A 756 -28.59 -2.42 17.92
C LEU A 756 -27.76 -3.66 17.55
N LEU A 757 -27.93 -4.77 18.26
CA LEU A 757 -27.26 -6.04 17.94
C LEU A 757 -27.69 -6.62 16.58
N GLU A 758 -28.96 -6.47 16.21
CA GLU A 758 -29.49 -6.85 14.90
C GLU A 758 -28.95 -5.96 13.78
N CYS A 759 -28.73 -4.67 14.07
CA CYS A 759 -28.11 -3.74 13.14
C CYS A 759 -26.65 -4.13 12.83
N PHE A 760 -25.90 -4.61 13.81
CA PHE A 760 -24.50 -5.01 13.65
C PHE A 760 -24.29 -6.22 12.73
N PRO A 761 -23.05 -6.49 12.26
CA PRO A 761 -22.74 -7.64 11.41
C PRO A 761 -23.16 -8.98 12.03
N SER A 762 -23.40 -9.98 11.18
CA SER A 762 -23.59 -11.36 11.67
C SER A 762 -22.32 -11.89 12.34
N GLN A 763 -22.43 -12.98 13.09
CA GLN A 763 -21.28 -13.63 13.73
C GLN A 763 -20.20 -13.99 12.70
N ILE A 764 -20.62 -14.51 11.53
CA ILE A 764 -19.72 -14.86 10.44
C ILE A 764 -19.03 -13.63 9.85
N GLN A 765 -19.77 -12.56 9.58
CA GLN A 765 -19.22 -11.32 9.01
C GLN A 765 -18.21 -10.67 9.96
N ALA A 766 -18.58 -10.54 11.25
CA ALA A 766 -17.74 -9.93 12.27
C ALA A 766 -16.43 -10.71 12.44
N THR A 767 -16.52 -12.01 12.68
CA THR A 767 -15.34 -12.84 12.96
C THR A 767 -14.44 -13.01 11.73
N THR A 768 -15.01 -13.10 10.52
CA THR A 768 -14.23 -13.10 9.27
C THR A 768 -13.40 -11.83 9.14
N MET A 769 -14.00 -10.65 9.37
CA MET A 769 -13.27 -9.40 9.28
C MET A 769 -12.25 -9.21 10.40
N MET A 770 -12.51 -9.72 11.60
CA MET A 770 -11.51 -9.73 12.67
C MET A 770 -10.26 -10.54 12.30
N VAL A 771 -10.41 -11.68 11.60
CA VAL A 771 -9.28 -12.46 11.06
C VAL A 771 -8.51 -11.62 10.03
N VAL A 772 -9.23 -11.01 9.09
CA VAL A 772 -8.64 -10.22 8.00
C VAL A 772 -7.88 -9.03 8.57
N PHE A 773 -8.49 -8.22 9.44
CA PHE A 773 -7.83 -7.08 10.07
C PHE A 773 -6.60 -7.49 10.89
N ASN A 774 -6.61 -8.66 11.54
CA ASN A 774 -5.45 -9.18 12.26
C ASN A 774 -4.27 -9.40 11.31
N ILE A 775 -4.53 -10.01 10.15
CA ILE A 775 -3.55 -10.30 9.11
C ILE A 775 -3.07 -8.99 8.45
N LEU A 776 -3.99 -8.10 8.07
CA LEU A 776 -3.66 -6.84 7.40
C LEU A 776 -2.91 -5.86 8.32
N SER A 777 -3.13 -5.89 9.63
CA SER A 777 -2.40 -5.04 10.58
C SER A 777 -1.05 -5.60 11.05
N TYR A 778 -0.59 -6.74 10.51
CA TYR A 778 0.61 -7.43 10.96
C TYR A 778 1.84 -7.07 10.12
N HIS A 779 2.88 -6.50 10.74
CA HIS A 779 4.17 -6.34 10.09
C HIS A 779 4.93 -7.66 10.03
N SER A 780 5.41 -8.04 8.85
CA SER A 780 6.18 -9.29 8.67
C SER A 780 7.59 -9.18 9.26
N PRO A 781 8.24 -10.31 9.62
CA PRO A 781 9.63 -10.31 10.09
C PRO A 781 10.63 -9.76 9.07
N ASP A 782 10.31 -9.84 7.79
CA ASP A 782 11.10 -9.33 6.67
C ASP A 782 10.59 -7.97 6.16
N GLU A 783 9.83 -7.22 6.95
CA GLU A 783 9.36 -5.89 6.57
C GLU A 783 10.50 -4.89 6.45
N GLU A 784 10.42 -3.97 5.48
CA GLU A 784 11.42 -2.92 5.29
C GLU A 784 10.82 -1.54 5.59
N TYR A 785 11.23 -0.92 6.70
CA TYR A 785 10.75 0.40 7.09
C TYR A 785 11.49 1.53 6.39
N ILE A 786 10.78 2.62 6.14
CA ILE A 786 11.31 3.80 5.45
C ILE A 786 12.54 4.34 6.17
N GLY A 787 13.62 4.57 5.40
CA GLY A 787 14.87 5.11 5.91
C GLY A 787 15.63 4.19 6.85
N GLN A 788 15.24 2.92 7.03
CA GLN A 788 15.92 1.99 7.94
C GLN A 788 17.20 1.40 7.34
N TYR A 789 17.15 0.98 6.08
CA TYR A 789 18.22 0.23 5.42
C TYR A 789 18.81 1.01 4.24
N LEU A 790 20.08 1.39 4.36
CA LEU A 790 20.84 2.02 3.28
C LEU A 790 21.04 1.00 2.15
N LYS A 791 20.51 1.30 0.96
CA LYS A 791 20.63 0.40 -0.20
C LYS A 791 22.05 0.46 -0.80
N PRO A 792 22.62 -0.67 -1.27
CA PRO A 792 23.98 -0.73 -1.82
C PRO A 792 24.23 0.31 -2.91
N SER A 793 23.28 0.48 -3.84
CA SER A 793 23.38 1.46 -4.92
C SER A 793 23.46 2.91 -4.46
N TRP A 794 22.96 3.23 -3.27
CA TRP A 794 23.09 4.58 -2.68
C TRP A 794 24.46 4.77 -2.03
N THR A 795 25.19 3.70 -1.70
CA THR A 795 26.54 3.75 -1.11
C THR A 795 27.64 4.01 -2.15
N GLU A 796 27.40 3.66 -3.40
CA GLU A 796 28.30 3.90 -4.54
C GLU A 796 28.54 5.39 -4.81
N ASP A 797 27.60 6.25 -4.40
CA ASP A 797 27.71 7.69 -4.56
C ASP A 797 27.77 8.36 -3.17
N PRO A 798 28.92 8.95 -2.79
CA PRO A 798 29.08 9.57 -1.47
C PRO A 798 28.08 10.70 -1.18
N THR A 799 27.64 11.45 -2.19
CA THR A 799 26.66 12.53 -2.03
C THR A 799 25.29 11.97 -1.69
N VAL A 800 24.88 10.93 -2.42
CA VAL A 800 23.61 10.22 -2.18
C VAL A 800 23.62 9.54 -0.81
N LYS A 801 24.73 8.87 -0.46
CA LYS A 801 24.91 8.26 0.86
C LYS A 801 24.73 9.26 1.99
N ALA A 802 25.40 10.41 1.91
CA ALA A 802 25.30 11.46 2.92
C ALA A 802 23.87 12.03 3.04
N ALA A 803 23.18 12.22 1.91
CA ALA A 803 21.78 12.64 1.89
C ALA A 803 20.86 11.60 2.55
N TYR A 804 21.12 10.31 2.34
CA TYR A 804 20.36 9.23 2.98
C TYR A 804 20.62 9.16 4.49
N GLU A 805 21.86 9.34 4.93
CA GLU A 805 22.21 9.37 6.36
C GLU A 805 21.50 10.53 7.08
N LYS A 806 21.36 11.69 6.42
CA LYS A 806 20.55 12.82 6.92
C LYS A 806 19.06 12.44 7.01
N PHE A 807 18.52 11.76 6.00
CA PHE A 807 17.14 11.27 6.02
C PHE A 807 16.88 10.28 7.16
N ASN A 808 17.75 9.27 7.33
CA ASN A 808 17.69 8.32 8.44
C ASN A 808 17.75 9.03 9.81
N GLY A 809 18.69 9.98 9.97
CA GLY A 809 18.83 10.76 11.19
C GLY A 809 17.56 11.55 11.53
N ARG A 810 16.94 12.18 10.52
CA ARG A 810 15.70 12.94 10.70
C ARG A 810 14.52 12.06 11.11
N LEU A 811 14.39 10.86 10.52
CA LEU A 811 13.32 9.93 10.89
C LEU A 811 13.44 9.45 12.35
N LYS A 812 14.66 9.21 12.84
CA LYS A 812 14.91 8.89 14.26
C LYS A 812 14.54 10.04 15.19
N GLU A 813 14.80 11.28 14.79
CA GLU A 813 14.38 12.47 15.55
C GLU A 813 12.86 12.57 15.64
N ILE A 814 12.16 12.26 14.55
CA ILE A 814 10.69 12.31 14.49
C ILE A 814 10.04 11.35 15.50
N GLU A 815 10.61 10.17 15.77
CA GLU A 815 10.09 9.27 16.82
C GLU A 815 10.04 9.98 18.19
N GLY A 816 11.11 10.69 18.56
CA GLY A 816 11.17 11.45 19.81
C GLY A 816 10.20 12.64 19.85
N ILE A 817 9.95 13.28 18.69
CA ILE A 817 8.93 14.34 18.57
C ILE A 817 7.53 13.75 18.81
N ILE A 818 7.22 12.61 18.18
CA ILE A 818 5.92 11.92 18.34
C ILE A 818 5.73 11.46 19.79
N ASP A 819 6.77 10.93 20.43
CA ASP A 819 6.75 10.55 21.85
C ASP A 819 6.43 11.76 22.74
N SER A 820 7.09 12.88 22.49
CA SER A 820 6.86 14.12 23.24
C SER A 820 5.44 14.64 23.06
N ARG A 821 4.89 14.58 21.84
CA ARG A 821 3.49 14.96 21.55
C ARG A 821 2.49 14.05 22.26
N ASN A 822 2.73 12.74 22.25
CA ASN A 822 1.86 11.77 22.94
C ASN A 822 1.93 11.89 24.48
N ALA A 823 3.02 12.42 25.02
CA ALA A 823 3.18 12.69 26.45
C ALA A 823 2.64 14.05 26.90
N ASP A 824 2.38 14.98 25.97
CA ASP A 824 1.89 16.33 26.29
C ASP A 824 0.40 16.32 26.64
N CYS A 825 0.08 16.65 27.90
CA CYS A 825 -1.29 16.69 28.39
C CYS A 825 -2.15 17.81 27.77
N ASN A 826 -1.55 18.74 27.03
CA ASN A 826 -2.28 19.74 26.27
C ASN A 826 -2.77 19.22 24.90
N MET A 827 -2.19 18.11 24.39
CA MET A 827 -2.59 17.47 23.12
C MET A 827 -3.68 16.43 23.33
N LYS A 828 -4.92 16.91 23.53
CA LYS A 828 -6.06 16.11 23.96
C LYS A 828 -6.53 15.06 22.95
N ASN A 829 -6.25 15.22 21.65
CA ASN A 829 -6.59 14.20 20.65
C ASN A 829 -5.62 13.01 20.66
N ARG A 830 -4.55 13.10 21.46
CA ARG A 830 -3.47 12.11 21.61
C ARG A 830 -3.26 11.61 23.03
N HIS A 831 -3.69 12.41 24.01
CA HIS A 831 -3.42 12.21 25.43
C HIS A 831 -4.71 12.29 26.25
N GLY A 832 -4.91 11.31 27.14
CA GLY A 832 -6.06 11.26 28.03
C GLY A 832 -6.26 9.87 28.64
N VAL A 833 -7.16 9.77 29.61
CA VAL A 833 -7.56 8.47 30.18
C VAL A 833 -8.26 7.65 29.10
N GLY A 834 -7.86 6.40 28.90
CA GLY A 834 -8.44 5.52 27.88
C GLY A 834 -7.95 5.77 26.44
N VAL A 835 -7.35 6.92 26.15
CA VAL A 835 -6.88 7.29 24.81
C VAL A 835 -5.64 6.48 24.43
N VAL A 836 -5.66 5.89 23.23
CA VAL A 836 -4.48 5.22 22.64
C VAL A 836 -3.56 6.29 22.03
N PRO A 837 -2.24 6.27 22.30
CA PRO A 837 -1.33 7.26 21.75
C PRO A 837 -1.28 7.10 20.23
N TYR A 838 -1.22 8.21 19.51
CA TYR A 838 -1.13 8.15 18.05
C TYR A 838 0.32 7.86 17.67
N GLU A 839 0.59 6.63 17.21
CA GLU A 839 1.94 6.16 16.86
C GLU A 839 2.07 5.76 15.38
N GLN A 840 1.00 5.89 14.59
CA GLN A 840 0.94 5.42 13.21
C GLN A 840 2.02 6.02 12.31
N MET A 841 2.47 7.25 12.61
CA MET A 841 3.50 7.96 11.86
C MET A 841 4.92 7.77 12.43
N LYS A 842 5.13 6.89 13.41
CA LYS A 842 6.48 6.51 13.82
C LYS A 842 7.14 5.71 12.68
N PRO A 843 8.33 6.10 12.20
CA PRO A 843 8.94 5.45 11.04
C PRO A 843 9.24 3.96 11.22
N PHE A 844 9.66 3.54 12.42
CA PHE A 844 10.20 2.20 12.64
C PHE A 844 9.29 1.34 13.53
N SER A 845 9.38 0.03 13.34
CA SER A 845 8.66 -0.96 14.15
C SER A 845 9.37 -2.31 14.13
N GLY A 846 8.75 -3.30 14.76
CA GLY A 846 9.13 -4.71 14.71
C GLY A 846 7.98 -5.57 14.19
N PRO A 847 8.20 -6.87 13.97
CA PRO A 847 7.15 -7.75 13.49
C PRO A 847 5.95 -7.81 14.45
N GLY A 848 4.75 -7.93 13.90
CA GLY A 848 3.51 -8.01 14.65
C GLY A 848 2.51 -6.88 14.39
N ILE A 849 1.37 -6.98 15.08
CA ILE A 849 0.40 -5.89 15.18
C ILE A 849 0.91 -4.94 16.26
N THR A 850 1.44 -3.80 15.84
CA THR A 850 2.12 -2.82 16.71
C THR A 850 1.46 -1.45 16.69
N GLY A 851 0.65 -1.15 15.66
CA GLY A 851 0.00 0.16 15.47
C GLY A 851 0.96 1.29 15.08
N LYS A 852 2.20 0.95 14.67
CA LYS A 852 3.26 1.88 14.29
C LYS A 852 4.24 1.25 13.30
N GLY A 853 5.03 2.07 12.63
CA GLY A 853 5.98 1.64 11.61
C GLY A 853 5.48 2.01 10.22
N ILE A 854 6.34 2.66 9.44
CA ILE A 854 6.03 3.06 8.07
C ILE A 854 6.91 2.21 7.14
N PRO A 855 6.35 1.16 6.49
CA PRO A 855 7.05 0.45 5.43
C PRO A 855 7.39 1.36 4.26
N TYR A 856 8.35 0.92 3.44
CA TYR A 856 8.63 1.61 2.18
C TYR A 856 7.46 1.56 1.18
N SER A 857 6.69 0.47 1.18
CA SER A 857 5.71 0.15 0.14
C SER A 857 4.37 -0.35 0.70
N VAL A 858 3.43 -0.61 -0.21
CA VAL A 858 2.17 -1.30 0.05
C VAL A 858 2.46 -2.81 0.20
N SER A 859 3.06 -3.19 1.33
CA SER A 859 3.60 -4.54 1.57
C SER A 859 2.81 -5.36 2.58
N ILE A 860 2.00 -4.71 3.41
CA ILE A 860 0.74 -5.21 3.97
C ILE A 860 0.11 -4.10 4.78
#